data_AF-A0LBX3-F1
#
_entry.id   AF-A0LBX3-F1
#
_cell.length_a   1.000
_cell.length_b   1.000
_cell.length_c   1.000
_cell.angle_alpha   90.00
_cell.angle_beta   90.00
_cell.angle_gamma   90.00
#
_symmetry.space_group_name_H-M   'P 1'
#
loop_
_entity.id
_entity.type
_entity.pdbx_description
1 polymer ?
#
loop_
_entity_poly.entity_id
_entity_poly.type
_entity_poly.pdbx_seq_one_letter_code
_entity_poly.pdbx_strand_id
1 'polypeptide(L)'
;MSRQHPLLQLWILFWVCTLAHPALALFEEEKRVILTFYNAENELGYFSTPAHQNAEQPLNHLGLTLRHLPIQGGLPDLHKMPHVRGILLWFENPLLEDPAAFLEWCIRAMRAGKRLVLIGPLVFNNDIHDKPAPQRLLKTFWNMLGLATDQDWLSATHNLELTYDDPSIVPYERDYQGTLAQYQPIYKVRKDVRPLLTAKLKGSDAPPHILAAITKNGGYVAEGYAFYLSNEEEIFRQWYLNPFRFFRDAFATQAMPKPDHTTLSGRRIFYSHIDGDAWRSETRIKKYQRKGMRYVSDVILEEVVKAYPDLPVTVAPVVADLDPTWFGRPTFIKTAREIFSYKHVEAGSHTYSHPLQWSFFENPDPEAELPFLHLYPQRDQTDMVDYLLRSVGLRKNEASATPDSQGWKQVAARALRKKNEQAKKETLQLFNHYDIPRAFAVKPFDLNLEIQGSFDFINTLLPAKKRVEVLQWSGNCVPFEAAVRQTREAGVQNLNGGDSRFDPEYPSVAWLSPFGRYVGDEVQIYASASNENTYTDLWTDRFFGFMHLVETFKNTETPRRLQPMNIYYHMYSGERVASLKALRHNLDYARSRSLTPVTTSQFASITAGAMVARLYSEGPDLWRVENHGNLGTLRFDDASLKVVDMPRSQGVLGYRHYQGSLYVALDSSVDKPIIALAENTTPHRITDAKMPYLIDARWWVSKLQREGDAQLRFAARGFGEGEMRWKMSQPGLYYITMETPAQNWREEVQVQTDALGILHFSLPARAIDGVTISIELGQPLQPAANSPHTQQDAA
;
A
#
# COMPACT_ATOMS: atom_id res chain seq x y z
N MET A 1 -43.12 76.73 -14.23
CA MET A 1 -43.96 76.47 -15.43
C MET A 1 -44.14 74.95 -15.52
N SER A 2 -45.15 74.40 -14.83
CA SER A 2 -46.42 73.87 -15.39
C SER A 2 -46.19 72.75 -16.41
N ARG A 3 -46.79 71.57 -16.34
CA ARG A 3 -47.78 70.90 -15.46
C ARG A 3 -47.92 69.46 -16.03
N GLN A 4 -48.68 68.60 -15.34
CA GLN A 4 -49.14 67.23 -15.68
C GLN A 4 -48.35 66.12 -14.95
N HIS A 5 -48.91 65.16 -14.23
CA HIS A 5 -50.30 64.73 -13.93
C HIS A 5 -50.30 63.94 -12.57
N PRO A 6 -51.46 63.63 -11.96
CA PRO A 6 -51.63 63.39 -10.51
C PRO A 6 -51.79 61.91 -10.07
N LEU A 7 -51.51 61.69 -8.77
CA LEU A 7 -52.09 60.76 -7.76
C LEU A 7 -52.92 59.53 -8.19
N LEU A 8 -52.47 58.32 -7.79
CA LEU A 8 -53.24 57.18 -7.21
C LEU A 8 -52.23 56.10 -6.73
N GLN A 9 -52.09 55.83 -5.42
CA GLN A 9 -52.68 54.73 -4.63
C GLN A 9 -51.89 53.40 -4.53
N LEU A 10 -51.73 52.98 -3.25
CA LEU A 10 -51.69 51.62 -2.67
C LEU A 10 -50.50 50.63 -2.88
N TRP A 11 -49.86 50.31 -1.73
CA TRP A 11 -49.64 48.97 -1.14
C TRP A 11 -49.19 47.78 -2.02
N ILE A 12 -47.99 47.21 -1.71
CA ILE A 12 -47.71 45.78 -1.40
C ILE A 12 -46.25 45.36 -1.76
N LEU A 13 -45.61 44.70 -0.78
CA LEU A 13 -44.44 43.79 -0.83
C LEU A 13 -43.24 44.12 -1.73
N PHE A 14 -42.07 44.29 -1.11
CA PHE A 14 -40.90 43.49 -1.52
C PHE A 14 -40.01 43.18 -0.30
N TRP A 15 -40.07 41.92 0.12
CA TRP A 15 -38.99 41.25 0.84
C TRP A 15 -37.70 41.42 0.03
N VAL A 16 -36.68 42.04 0.61
CA VAL A 16 -35.29 41.74 0.25
C VAL A 16 -34.66 41.13 1.48
N CYS A 17 -34.88 39.82 1.64
CA CYS A 17 -33.91 38.98 2.32
C CYS A 17 -32.60 39.16 1.57
N THR A 18 -31.67 39.91 2.15
CA THR A 18 -30.25 39.78 1.84
C THR A 18 -29.83 38.37 2.23
N LEU A 19 -30.03 37.42 1.33
CA LEU A 19 -29.25 36.18 1.28
C LEU A 19 -27.81 36.59 1.00
N ALA A 20 -27.11 37.05 2.03
CA ALA A 20 -25.68 36.90 2.11
C ALA A 20 -25.43 35.40 2.15
N HIS A 21 -25.35 34.78 0.97
CA HIS A 21 -24.61 33.53 0.86
C HIS A 21 -23.23 33.85 1.42
N PRO A 22 -22.74 33.15 2.46
CA PRO A 22 -21.33 33.23 2.77
C PRO A 22 -20.65 32.82 1.47
N ALA A 23 -19.83 33.71 0.90
CA ALA A 23 -18.90 33.32 -0.14
C ALA A 23 -18.16 32.10 0.43
N LEU A 24 -18.43 30.92 -0.12
CA LEU A 24 -17.71 29.70 0.21
C LEU A 24 -16.23 30.05 0.01
N ALA A 25 -15.51 30.24 1.10
CA ALA A 25 -14.06 30.32 1.04
C ALA A 25 -13.62 29.00 0.39
N LEU A 26 -13.14 29.08 -0.84
CA LEU A 26 -12.54 27.94 -1.52
C LEU A 26 -11.25 27.64 -0.76
N PHE A 27 -11.30 26.65 0.12
CA PHE A 27 -10.14 26.17 0.85
C PHE A 27 -9.06 25.68 -0.13
N GLU A 28 -7.79 25.91 0.19
CA GLU A 28 -6.69 25.51 -0.68
C GLU A 28 -6.48 23.99 -0.57
N GLU A 29 -6.66 23.28 -1.68
CA GLU A 29 -6.36 21.86 -1.77
C GLU A 29 -4.85 21.62 -1.85
N GLU A 30 -4.36 20.71 -1.02
CA GLU A 30 -2.99 20.24 -1.12
C GLU A 30 -2.79 19.39 -2.37
N LYS A 31 -1.84 19.83 -3.19
CA LYS A 31 -1.42 19.11 -4.39
C LYS A 31 -0.65 17.87 -3.96
N ARG A 32 -1.04 16.68 -4.43
CA ARG A 32 -0.41 15.41 -4.05
C ARG A 32 0.23 14.65 -5.22
N VAL A 33 -0.11 15.02 -6.46
CA VAL A 33 0.31 14.27 -7.64
C VAL A 33 1.70 14.71 -8.12
N ILE A 34 2.59 13.74 -8.32
CA ILE A 34 3.86 13.89 -9.02
C ILE A 34 3.74 13.24 -10.40
N LEU A 35 4.09 13.99 -11.44
CA LEU A 35 4.18 13.42 -12.79
C LEU A 35 5.56 12.81 -12.99
N THR A 36 5.62 11.64 -13.60
CA THR A 36 6.86 11.01 -14.06
C THR A 36 6.63 10.41 -15.43
N PHE A 37 7.72 10.16 -16.16
CA PHE A 37 7.67 9.69 -17.53
C PHE A 37 8.39 8.36 -17.68
N TYR A 38 7.90 7.52 -18.58
CA TYR A 38 8.51 6.25 -18.93
C TYR A 38 8.51 6.02 -20.44
N ASN A 39 9.37 5.12 -20.92
CA ASN A 39 9.36 4.69 -22.31
C ASN A 39 8.23 3.67 -22.52
N ALA A 40 7.23 4.00 -23.35
CA ALA A 40 6.09 3.12 -23.64
C ALA A 40 6.46 1.86 -24.42
N GLU A 41 7.62 1.86 -25.09
CA GLU A 41 8.13 0.70 -25.85
C GLU A 41 8.70 -0.39 -24.93
N ASN A 42 8.87 -0.12 -23.64
CA ASN A 42 9.24 -1.13 -22.66
C ASN A 42 8.07 -2.08 -22.45
N GLU A 43 8.26 -3.38 -22.68
CA GLU A 43 7.23 -4.41 -22.50
C GLU A 43 6.71 -4.50 -21.06
N LEU A 44 7.54 -4.15 -20.06
CA LEU A 44 7.13 -4.06 -18.66
C LEU A 44 6.45 -2.71 -18.32
N GLY A 45 6.30 -1.83 -19.30
CA GLY A 45 5.77 -0.47 -19.13
C GLY A 45 6.58 0.32 -18.11
N TYR A 46 5.89 1.03 -17.21
CA TYR A 46 6.56 1.80 -16.15
C TYR A 46 6.96 0.95 -14.93
N PHE A 47 6.56 -0.33 -14.87
CA PHE A 47 6.78 -1.19 -13.70
C PHE A 47 8.27 -1.39 -13.39
N SER A 48 9.11 -1.41 -14.42
CA SER A 48 10.56 -1.54 -14.29
C SER A 48 11.29 -0.22 -14.05
N THR A 49 10.60 0.92 -14.06
CA THR A 49 11.27 2.23 -13.98
C THR A 49 11.79 2.53 -12.57
N PRO A 50 12.89 3.29 -12.43
CA PRO A 50 13.40 3.70 -11.13
C PRO A 50 12.40 4.55 -10.34
N ALA A 51 11.55 5.30 -11.04
CA ALA A 51 10.48 6.08 -10.43
C ALA A 51 9.49 5.17 -9.67
N HIS A 52 9.03 4.08 -10.29
CA HIS A 52 8.11 3.14 -9.65
C HIS A 52 8.83 2.24 -8.63
N GLN A 53 9.98 1.69 -8.99
CA GLN A 53 10.71 0.71 -8.18
C GLN A 53 11.38 1.30 -6.94
N ASN A 54 11.83 2.55 -6.98
CA ASN A 54 12.65 3.13 -5.91
C ASN A 54 12.04 4.40 -5.31
N ALA A 55 11.47 5.30 -6.13
CA ALA A 55 11.00 6.61 -5.63
C ALA A 55 9.56 6.58 -5.09
N GLU A 56 8.70 5.73 -5.64
CA GLU A 56 7.27 5.78 -5.38
C GLU A 56 6.91 5.46 -3.92
N GLN A 57 7.55 4.45 -3.31
CA GLN A 57 7.30 4.11 -1.91
C GLN A 57 7.67 5.26 -0.94
N PRO A 58 8.87 5.88 -1.04
CA PRO A 58 9.18 7.07 -0.25
C PRO A 58 8.22 8.24 -0.49
N LEU A 59 7.80 8.46 -1.73
CA LEU A 59 6.86 9.53 -2.08
C LEU A 59 5.46 9.26 -1.52
N ASN A 60 4.98 8.01 -1.60
CA ASN A 60 3.75 7.54 -0.96
C ASN A 60 3.78 7.77 0.55
N HIS A 61 4.89 7.43 1.22
CA HIS A 61 5.09 7.70 2.63
C HIS A 61 5.02 9.20 2.97
N LEU A 62 5.45 10.08 2.06
CA LEU A 62 5.37 11.53 2.19
C LEU A 62 3.99 12.12 1.81
N GLY A 63 3.00 11.25 1.58
CA GLY A 63 1.64 11.63 1.22
C GLY A 63 1.44 11.98 -0.26
N LEU A 64 2.43 11.69 -1.12
CA LEU A 64 2.36 11.96 -2.56
C LEU A 64 1.98 10.70 -3.36
N THR A 65 1.36 10.89 -4.52
CA THR A 65 1.05 9.82 -5.48
C THR A 65 1.72 10.12 -6.81
N LEU A 66 2.04 9.08 -7.58
CA LEU A 66 2.68 9.24 -8.88
C LEU A 66 1.67 8.96 -9.99
N ARG A 67 1.79 9.73 -11.07
CA ARG A 67 1.15 9.43 -12.35
C ARG A 67 2.25 9.23 -13.37
N HIS A 68 2.38 7.99 -13.83
CA HIS A 68 3.33 7.59 -14.86
C HIS A 68 2.73 7.87 -16.23
N LEU A 69 3.42 8.66 -17.05
CA LEU A 69 2.97 9.04 -18.39
C LEU A 69 3.94 8.49 -19.45
N PRO A 70 3.45 7.89 -20.53
CA PRO A 70 4.33 7.50 -21.63
C PRO A 70 4.94 8.74 -22.26
N ILE A 71 6.25 8.77 -22.44
CA ILE A 71 6.93 9.94 -23.03
C ILE A 71 6.49 10.16 -24.49
N GLN A 72 6.14 9.08 -25.21
CA GLN A 72 5.58 9.11 -26.56
C GLN A 72 4.12 9.59 -26.61
N GLY A 73 3.42 9.67 -25.47
CA GLY A 73 2.00 10.06 -25.41
C GLY A 73 1.75 11.58 -25.51
N GLY A 74 2.81 12.38 -25.69
CA GLY A 74 2.75 13.83 -25.70
C GLY A 74 2.78 14.45 -24.30
N LEU A 75 3.15 15.74 -24.25
CA LEU A 75 3.31 16.46 -22.98
C LEU A 75 1.95 16.97 -22.46
N PRO A 76 1.62 16.70 -21.18
CA PRO A 76 0.30 17.04 -20.65
C PRO A 76 0.14 18.55 -20.46
N ASP A 77 -1.09 19.04 -20.66
CA ASP A 77 -1.48 20.40 -20.33
C ASP A 77 -1.67 20.56 -18.81
N LEU A 78 -0.67 21.14 -18.16
CA LEU A 78 -0.65 21.34 -16.70
C LEU A 78 -1.76 22.27 -16.20
N HIS A 79 -2.37 23.09 -17.05
CA HIS A 79 -3.52 23.93 -16.66
C HIS A 79 -4.75 23.08 -16.35
N LYS A 80 -4.88 21.91 -16.98
CA LYS A 80 -5.96 20.94 -16.74
C LYS A 80 -5.68 19.99 -15.57
N MET A 81 -4.52 20.13 -14.92
CA MET A 81 -4.08 19.23 -13.84
C MET A 81 -3.74 20.02 -12.56
N PRO A 82 -4.73 20.67 -11.91
CA PRO A 82 -4.49 21.55 -10.76
C PRO A 82 -3.87 20.83 -9.56
N HIS A 83 -4.15 19.52 -9.39
CA HIS A 83 -3.66 18.66 -8.30
C HIS A 83 -2.17 18.28 -8.39
N VAL A 84 -1.49 18.60 -9.50
CA VAL A 84 -0.07 18.30 -9.70
C VAL A 84 0.78 19.23 -8.83
N ARG A 85 1.58 18.64 -7.93
CA ARG A 85 2.57 19.34 -7.10
C ARG A 85 3.88 19.54 -7.84
N GLY A 86 4.30 18.54 -8.59
CA GLY A 86 5.62 18.52 -9.18
C GLY A 86 5.83 17.43 -10.22
N ILE A 87 7.07 17.37 -10.69
CA ILE A 87 7.54 16.48 -11.73
C ILE A 87 8.79 15.77 -11.21
N LEU A 88 8.85 14.45 -11.37
CA LEU A 88 10.03 13.63 -11.16
C LEU A 88 10.54 13.19 -12.53
N LEU A 89 11.76 13.60 -12.88
CA LEU A 89 12.48 13.12 -14.04
C LEU A 89 13.53 12.13 -13.55
N TRP A 90 13.24 10.84 -13.75
CA TRP A 90 14.17 9.76 -13.45
C TRP A 90 14.11 8.71 -14.53
N PHE A 91 14.99 8.88 -15.49
CA PHE A 91 15.02 8.13 -16.71
C PHE A 91 16.13 7.08 -16.68
N GLU A 92 15.92 5.94 -17.32
CA GLU A 92 16.99 4.97 -17.56
C GLU A 92 17.72 5.26 -18.86
N ASN A 93 17.03 5.22 -20.01
CA ASN A 93 17.63 5.49 -21.33
C ASN A 93 16.66 5.99 -22.43
N PRO A 94 15.65 6.86 -22.19
CA PRO A 94 14.87 7.42 -23.28
C PRO A 94 15.65 8.54 -23.97
N LEU A 95 15.88 8.39 -25.27
CA LEU A 95 16.14 9.52 -26.14
C LEU A 95 14.81 10.21 -26.44
N LEU A 96 14.78 11.54 -26.37
CA LEU A 96 13.59 12.33 -26.66
C LEU A 96 13.52 12.67 -28.16
N GLU A 97 12.33 12.53 -28.76
CA GLU A 97 12.12 12.94 -30.16
C GLU A 97 12.25 14.47 -30.32
N ASP A 98 11.68 15.24 -29.39
CA ASP A 98 11.79 16.70 -29.34
C ASP A 98 12.22 17.19 -27.95
N PRO A 99 13.54 17.22 -27.68
CA PRO A 99 14.09 17.79 -26.44
C PRO A 99 13.73 19.26 -26.23
N ALA A 100 13.52 20.04 -27.29
CA ALA A 100 13.23 21.47 -27.19
C ALA A 100 11.81 21.69 -26.61
N ALA A 101 10.81 20.98 -27.15
CA ALA A 101 9.44 21.02 -26.62
C ALA A 101 9.38 20.54 -25.17
N PHE A 102 10.15 19.49 -24.83
CA PHE A 102 10.25 18.96 -23.47
C PHE A 102 10.84 19.99 -22.49
N LEU A 103 11.97 20.61 -22.85
CA LEU A 103 12.61 21.65 -22.06
C LEU A 103 11.70 22.85 -21.84
N GLU A 104 11.02 23.32 -22.89
CA GLU A 104 10.04 24.40 -22.77
C GLU A 104 8.91 24.06 -21.80
N TRP A 105 8.40 22.83 -21.88
CA TRP A 105 7.36 22.36 -20.98
C TRP A 105 7.84 22.33 -19.52
N CYS A 106 9.04 21.80 -19.25
CA CYS A 106 9.66 21.83 -17.93
C CYS A 106 9.84 23.26 -17.39
N ILE A 107 10.31 24.18 -18.24
CA ILE A 107 10.48 25.60 -17.87
C ILE A 107 9.12 26.24 -17.55
N ARG A 108 8.08 25.98 -18.37
CA ARG A 108 6.71 26.45 -18.11
C ARG A 108 6.16 25.88 -16.80
N ALA A 109 6.39 24.60 -16.52
CA ALA A 109 5.97 23.96 -15.27
C ALA A 109 6.59 24.64 -14.04
N MET A 110 7.91 24.86 -14.04
CA MET A 110 8.58 25.55 -12.94
C MET A 110 8.14 27.01 -12.80
N ARG A 111 7.87 27.72 -13.91
CA ARG A 111 7.28 29.08 -13.87
C ARG A 111 5.87 29.09 -13.29
N ALA A 112 5.10 28.04 -13.49
CA ALA A 112 3.78 27.84 -12.89
C ALA A 112 3.85 27.34 -11.42
N GLY A 113 5.05 27.32 -10.81
CA GLY A 113 5.25 26.94 -9.41
C GLY A 113 5.28 25.43 -9.15
N LYS A 114 5.33 24.60 -10.20
CA LYS A 114 5.52 23.15 -10.05
C LYS A 114 6.98 22.87 -9.68
N ARG A 115 7.20 21.99 -8.71
CA ARG A 115 8.55 21.59 -8.28
C ARG A 115 9.07 20.49 -9.20
N LEU A 116 10.32 20.59 -9.66
CA LEU A 116 10.94 19.61 -10.55
C LEU A 116 12.14 18.96 -9.87
N VAL A 117 12.12 17.64 -9.79
CA VAL A 117 13.23 16.83 -9.33
C VAL A 117 13.82 16.08 -10.50
N LEU A 118 15.13 16.21 -10.68
CA LEU A 118 15.89 15.49 -11.70
C LEU A 118 16.89 14.55 -11.01
N ILE A 119 16.80 13.27 -11.30
CA ILE A 119 17.73 12.23 -10.85
C ILE A 119 18.19 11.43 -12.06
N GLY A 120 19.49 11.30 -12.26
CA GLY A 120 20.02 10.49 -13.37
C GLY A 120 20.35 11.30 -14.62
N PRO A 121 20.45 10.63 -15.78
CA PRO A 121 21.04 11.22 -16.98
C PRO A 121 20.21 12.36 -17.56
N LEU A 122 20.90 13.25 -18.27
CA LEU A 122 20.32 14.39 -18.97
C LEU A 122 19.80 13.97 -20.35
N VAL A 123 18.63 13.34 -20.36
CA VAL A 123 17.98 12.81 -21.56
C VAL A 123 17.57 13.86 -22.61
N PHE A 124 17.66 15.15 -22.27
CA PHE A 124 17.25 16.26 -23.12
C PHE A 124 18.44 17.02 -23.71
N ASN A 125 19.67 16.50 -23.59
CA ASN A 125 20.84 17.12 -24.22
C ASN A 125 20.79 16.97 -25.74
N ASN A 126 20.44 15.77 -26.23
CA ASN A 126 20.35 15.45 -27.65
C ASN A 126 19.00 14.79 -27.97
N ASP A 127 18.55 14.87 -29.22
CA ASP A 127 17.38 14.13 -29.71
C ASP A 127 17.74 12.69 -30.12
N ILE A 128 16.73 11.91 -30.56
CA ILE A 128 16.90 10.54 -31.07
C ILE A 128 17.84 10.43 -32.29
N HIS A 129 18.20 11.55 -32.92
CA HIS A 129 19.12 11.64 -34.07
C HIS A 129 20.46 12.28 -33.68
N ASP A 130 20.78 12.36 -32.39
CA ASP A 130 21.99 12.96 -31.82
C ASP A 130 22.15 14.46 -32.10
N LYS A 131 21.05 15.15 -32.40
CA LYS A 131 21.06 16.60 -32.61
C LYS A 131 20.96 17.31 -31.26
N PRO A 132 21.85 18.28 -30.96
CA PRO A 132 21.84 18.95 -29.67
C PRO A 132 20.61 19.85 -29.49
N ALA A 133 20.08 19.86 -28.27
CA ALA A 133 19.00 20.75 -27.88
C ALA A 133 19.45 22.22 -27.90
N PRO A 134 18.51 23.18 -28.08
CA PRO A 134 18.86 24.60 -28.11
C PRO A 134 19.54 25.05 -26.82
N GLN A 135 20.78 25.53 -26.91
CA GLN A 135 21.60 25.99 -25.77
C GLN A 135 20.90 27.02 -24.88
N ARG A 136 20.09 27.89 -25.49
CA ARG A 136 19.25 28.86 -24.75
C ARG A 136 18.28 28.17 -23.80
N LEU A 137 17.64 27.08 -24.22
CA LEU A 137 16.69 26.33 -23.41
C LEU A 137 17.40 25.57 -22.30
N LEU A 138 18.51 24.89 -22.60
CA LEU A 138 19.35 24.20 -21.60
C LEU A 138 19.81 25.17 -20.49
N LYS A 139 20.40 26.32 -20.87
CA LYS A 139 20.81 27.35 -19.92
C LYS A 139 19.64 27.88 -19.09
N THR A 140 18.47 28.04 -19.71
CA THR A 140 17.27 28.50 -19.00
C THR A 140 16.79 27.45 -18.00
N PHE A 141 16.73 26.18 -18.39
CA PHE A 141 16.33 25.07 -17.53
C PHE A 141 17.24 24.96 -16.29
N TRP A 142 18.56 24.95 -16.49
CA TRP A 142 19.51 24.88 -15.38
C TRP A 142 19.41 26.08 -14.44
N ASN A 143 19.32 27.30 -14.99
CA ASN A 143 19.15 28.51 -14.19
C ASN A 143 17.83 28.51 -13.38
N MET A 144 16.77 27.86 -13.88
CA MET A 144 15.53 27.68 -13.12
C MET A 144 15.77 26.83 -11.87
N LEU A 145 16.63 25.81 -11.94
CA LEU A 145 17.11 25.07 -10.76
C LEU A 145 18.21 25.80 -9.97
N GLY A 146 18.67 26.97 -10.44
CA GLY A 146 19.76 27.72 -9.80
C GLY A 146 21.14 27.10 -10.01
N LEU A 147 21.25 26.24 -11.02
CA LEU A 147 22.44 25.52 -11.41
C LEU A 147 22.89 25.99 -12.79
N ALA A 148 24.14 25.70 -13.16
CA ALA A 148 24.67 25.93 -14.50
C ALA A 148 25.66 24.83 -14.86
N THR A 149 25.82 24.59 -16.15
CA THR A 149 26.85 23.71 -16.70
C THR A 149 27.39 24.30 -17.98
N ASP A 150 28.70 24.19 -18.17
CA ASP A 150 29.46 24.68 -19.33
C ASP A 150 30.58 23.72 -19.75
N GLN A 151 30.66 22.53 -19.11
CA GLN A 151 31.75 21.56 -19.30
C GLN A 151 31.24 20.21 -19.77
N ASP A 152 32.12 19.49 -20.46
CA ASP A 152 31.94 18.09 -20.84
C ASP A 152 31.97 17.15 -19.63
N TRP A 153 31.58 15.89 -19.85
CA TRP A 153 31.59 14.85 -18.82
C TRP A 153 32.97 14.63 -18.21
N LEU A 154 33.01 14.52 -16.88
CA LEU A 154 34.20 14.14 -16.14
C LEU A 154 34.19 12.62 -15.91
N SER A 155 34.94 11.90 -16.75
CA SER A 155 35.03 10.43 -16.68
C SER A 155 36.17 9.92 -15.78
N ALA A 156 37.20 10.72 -15.52
CA ALA A 156 38.32 10.34 -14.67
C ALA A 156 38.08 10.75 -13.21
N THR A 157 37.44 9.88 -12.44
CA THR A 157 36.95 10.20 -11.08
C THR A 157 37.89 9.80 -9.94
N HIS A 158 39.05 9.19 -10.23
CA HIS A 158 39.99 8.66 -9.23
C HIS A 158 40.61 9.69 -8.28
N ASN A 159 40.66 10.97 -8.67
CA ASN A 159 41.22 12.06 -7.87
C ASN A 159 40.15 13.01 -7.32
N LEU A 160 38.90 12.58 -7.23
CA LEU A 160 37.83 13.39 -6.66
C LEU A 160 37.77 13.25 -5.15
N GLU A 161 37.58 14.39 -4.50
CA GLU A 161 37.25 14.50 -3.09
C GLU A 161 35.77 14.86 -2.96
N LEU A 162 35.01 14.02 -2.26
CA LEU A 162 33.60 14.27 -1.95
C LEU A 162 33.48 15.08 -0.66
N THR A 163 32.60 16.07 -0.66
CA THR A 163 32.17 16.80 0.53
C THR A 163 30.69 16.55 0.78
N TYR A 164 30.39 16.01 1.97
CA TYR A 164 29.02 15.79 2.44
C TYR A 164 28.48 17.08 3.07
N ASP A 165 27.89 17.95 2.25
CA ASP A 165 27.39 19.26 2.69
C ASP A 165 26.19 19.14 3.66
N ASP A 166 25.39 18.07 3.54
CA ASP A 166 24.32 17.73 4.50
C ASP A 166 24.38 16.25 4.92
N PRO A 167 25.12 15.92 6.01
CA PRO A 167 25.26 14.55 6.50
C PRO A 167 23.96 13.95 7.04
N SER A 168 22.89 14.75 7.17
CA SER A 168 21.58 14.22 7.56
C SER A 168 20.81 13.61 6.38
N ILE A 169 21.26 13.87 5.14
CA ILE A 169 20.68 13.34 3.90
C ILE A 169 21.62 12.36 3.20
N VAL A 170 22.95 12.60 3.23
CA VAL A 170 23.94 11.75 2.53
C VAL A 170 25.24 11.70 3.33
N PRO A 171 25.84 10.52 3.59
CA PRO A 171 25.39 9.18 3.17
C PRO A 171 24.24 8.63 4.04
N TYR A 172 23.47 7.66 3.52
CA TYR A 172 22.28 7.10 4.19
C TYR A 172 22.40 5.60 4.52
N GLU A 173 22.18 4.70 3.56
CA GLU A 173 22.31 3.24 3.78
C GLU A 173 23.70 2.74 3.38
N ARG A 174 24.40 3.51 2.55
CA ARG A 174 25.69 3.17 1.98
C ARG A 174 26.55 4.43 1.82
N ASP A 175 27.85 4.28 2.02
CA ASP A 175 28.87 5.30 1.69
C ASP A 175 29.38 5.13 0.26
N TYR A 176 29.81 6.22 -0.37
CA TYR A 176 30.53 6.13 -1.65
C TYR A 176 31.87 5.43 -1.47
N GLN A 177 32.10 4.35 -2.22
CA GLN A 177 33.33 3.55 -2.18
C GLN A 177 33.79 3.22 -3.60
N GLY A 178 35.10 3.09 -3.78
CA GLY A 178 35.69 2.74 -5.07
C GLY A 178 35.67 3.88 -6.09
N THR A 179 35.63 3.52 -7.37
CA THR A 179 35.56 4.48 -8.48
C THR A 179 34.19 5.11 -8.54
N LEU A 180 34.12 6.44 -8.43
CA LEU A 180 32.87 7.17 -8.51
C LEU A 180 32.34 7.20 -9.95
N ALA A 181 31.02 7.27 -10.11
CA ALA A 181 30.37 7.42 -11.41
C ALA A 181 30.82 8.72 -12.10
N GLN A 182 30.97 8.66 -13.42
CA GLN A 182 31.19 9.86 -14.23
C GLN A 182 29.97 10.79 -14.14
N TYR A 183 30.21 12.10 -14.23
CA TYR A 183 29.14 13.10 -14.17
C TYR A 183 29.51 14.34 -14.97
N GLN A 184 28.49 15.10 -15.36
CA GLN A 184 28.70 16.43 -15.92
C GLN A 184 28.93 17.45 -14.80
N PRO A 185 30.00 18.27 -14.84
CA PRO A 185 30.22 19.33 -13.86
C PRO A 185 29.05 20.32 -13.82
N ILE A 186 28.40 20.41 -12.66
CA ILE A 186 27.32 21.35 -12.37
C ILE A 186 27.79 22.36 -11.32
N TYR A 187 27.52 23.63 -11.53
CA TYR A 187 27.87 24.72 -10.62
C TYR A 187 26.64 25.39 -10.02
N LYS A 188 26.75 25.81 -8.75
CA LYS A 188 25.76 26.66 -8.09
C LYS A 188 25.86 28.09 -8.60
N VAL A 189 24.75 28.66 -9.08
CA VAL A 189 24.68 30.06 -9.55
C VAL A 189 23.66 30.92 -8.78
N ARG A 190 22.84 30.32 -7.92
CA ARG A 190 21.89 31.05 -7.06
C ARG A 190 22.09 30.74 -5.58
N LYS A 191 21.80 31.73 -4.72
CA LYS A 191 21.97 31.62 -3.25
C LYS A 191 21.05 30.57 -2.61
N ASP A 192 19.87 30.35 -3.16
CA ASP A 192 18.88 29.40 -2.64
C ASP A 192 19.19 27.93 -2.91
N VAL A 193 20.22 27.64 -3.72
CA VAL A 193 20.72 26.27 -3.87
C VAL A 193 21.39 25.85 -2.57
N ARG A 194 20.88 24.77 -1.98
CA ARG A 194 21.46 24.08 -0.83
C ARG A 194 22.14 22.81 -1.32
N PRO A 195 23.48 22.81 -1.46
CA PRO A 195 24.24 21.61 -1.79
C PRO A 195 24.01 20.54 -0.71
N LEU A 196 23.95 19.28 -1.13
CA LEU A 196 23.89 18.11 -0.25
C LEU A 196 25.16 17.27 -0.38
N LEU A 197 25.65 17.16 -1.62
CA LEU A 197 26.89 16.48 -1.97
C LEU A 197 27.60 17.30 -3.05
N THR A 198 28.89 17.53 -2.83
CA THR A 198 29.77 18.17 -3.80
C THR A 198 31.03 17.35 -4.06
N ALA A 199 31.63 17.55 -5.22
CA ALA A 199 32.90 16.96 -5.61
C ALA A 199 33.90 18.02 -6.04
N LYS A 200 35.18 17.81 -5.72
CA LYS A 200 36.27 18.67 -6.18
C LYS A 200 37.46 17.81 -6.59
N LEU A 201 38.18 18.23 -7.65
CA LEU A 201 39.45 17.60 -8.00
C LEU A 201 40.49 17.94 -6.91
N LYS A 202 41.17 16.92 -6.40
CA LYS A 202 42.20 17.07 -5.37
C LYS A 202 43.27 18.08 -5.80
N GLY A 203 43.52 19.08 -4.96
CA GLY A 203 44.51 20.13 -5.22
C GLY A 203 44.09 21.20 -6.25
N SER A 204 42.86 21.16 -6.76
CA SER A 204 42.31 22.23 -7.60
C SER A 204 41.86 23.42 -6.75
N ASP A 205 41.88 24.64 -7.30
CA ASP A 205 41.21 25.82 -6.71
C ASP A 205 39.85 26.12 -7.35
N ALA A 206 39.44 25.30 -8.33
CA ALA A 206 38.16 25.45 -9.00
C ALA A 206 36.97 25.33 -8.02
N PRO A 207 35.83 25.99 -8.30
CA PRO A 207 34.61 25.79 -7.55
C PRO A 207 34.19 24.31 -7.51
N PRO A 208 33.62 23.82 -6.39
CA PRO A 208 33.15 22.45 -6.30
C PRO A 208 31.98 22.20 -7.25
N HIS A 209 31.92 20.98 -7.78
CA HIS A 209 30.83 20.48 -8.61
C HIS A 209 29.69 20.00 -7.71
N ILE A 210 28.46 20.37 -8.03
CA ILE A 210 27.24 19.90 -7.36
C ILE A 210 26.90 18.51 -7.87
N LEU A 211 26.86 17.53 -6.97
CA LEU A 211 26.39 16.18 -7.26
C LEU A 211 24.96 15.94 -6.76
N ALA A 212 24.57 16.61 -5.68
CA ALA A 212 23.19 16.62 -5.22
C ALA A 212 22.84 17.97 -4.56
N ALA A 213 21.63 18.48 -4.80
CA ALA A 213 21.18 19.75 -4.22
C ALA A 213 19.65 19.83 -4.08
N ILE A 214 19.20 20.60 -3.08
CA ILE A 214 17.84 21.13 -2.99
C ILE A 214 17.83 22.58 -3.49
N THR A 215 16.77 22.96 -4.20
CA THR A 215 16.60 24.29 -4.80
C THR A 215 15.20 24.82 -4.49
N LYS A 216 14.95 26.12 -4.67
CA LYS A 216 13.58 26.66 -4.55
C LYS A 216 12.58 25.98 -5.49
N ASN A 217 13.03 25.53 -6.66
CA ASN A 217 12.20 24.94 -7.70
C ASN A 217 12.21 23.39 -7.70
N GLY A 218 12.85 22.74 -6.73
CA GLY A 218 12.86 21.28 -6.61
C GLY A 218 14.21 20.73 -6.18
N GLY A 219 14.78 19.79 -6.93
CA GLY A 219 16.03 19.12 -6.56
C GLY A 219 16.78 18.52 -7.76
N TYR A 220 18.07 18.25 -7.56
CA TYR A 220 18.94 17.63 -8.54
C TYR A 220 19.82 16.58 -7.87
N VAL A 221 19.99 15.42 -8.52
CA VAL A 221 20.97 14.40 -8.17
C VAL A 221 21.61 13.88 -9.46
N ALA A 222 22.94 13.93 -9.51
CA ALA A 222 23.73 13.41 -10.61
C ALA A 222 23.54 11.88 -10.77
N GLU A 223 23.70 11.41 -12.00
CA GLU A 223 23.62 9.98 -12.32
C GLU A 223 24.66 9.16 -11.55
N GLY A 224 24.22 8.04 -10.98
CA GLY A 224 25.06 7.19 -10.13
C GLY A 224 25.26 7.70 -8.69
N TYR A 225 24.70 8.86 -8.32
CA TYR A 225 24.84 9.42 -6.98
C TYR A 225 23.61 9.28 -6.08
N ALA A 226 22.45 8.86 -6.61
CA ALA A 226 21.25 8.62 -5.79
C ALA A 226 21.27 7.27 -5.06
N PHE A 227 21.64 6.19 -5.78
CA PHE A 227 21.62 4.81 -5.28
C PHE A 227 22.76 4.00 -5.90
N TYR A 228 23.20 2.99 -5.17
CA TYR A 228 24.08 1.94 -5.64
C TYR A 228 23.27 0.80 -6.23
N LEU A 229 23.76 0.22 -7.31
CA LEU A 229 23.29 -1.02 -7.91
C LEU A 229 24.52 -1.89 -8.20
N SER A 230 24.54 -3.14 -7.72
CA SER A 230 25.59 -4.09 -8.09
C SER A 230 25.43 -4.52 -9.55
N ASN A 231 26.56 -4.76 -10.21
CA ASN A 231 26.62 -5.37 -11.53
C ASN A 231 26.94 -6.88 -11.42
N GLU A 232 26.72 -7.49 -10.26
CA GLU A 232 27.00 -8.91 -9.97
C GLU A 232 25.78 -9.79 -10.29
N GLU A 233 25.93 -11.12 -10.24
CA GLU A 233 24.84 -12.08 -10.52
C GLU A 233 23.64 -11.90 -9.57
N GLU A 234 23.90 -11.45 -8.33
CA GLU A 234 22.86 -11.05 -7.38
C GLU A 234 22.67 -9.53 -7.41
N ILE A 235 21.45 -9.10 -7.77
CA ILE A 235 21.06 -7.68 -7.79
C ILE A 235 21.01 -7.18 -6.35
N PHE A 236 21.89 -6.24 -6.01
CA PHE A 236 22.00 -5.60 -4.70
C PHE A 236 21.88 -4.10 -4.89
N ARG A 237 20.90 -3.47 -4.22
CA ARG A 237 20.67 -2.01 -4.28
C ARG A 237 20.56 -1.40 -2.90
N GLN A 238 21.14 -0.20 -2.74
CA GLN A 238 21.10 0.61 -1.52
C GLN A 238 21.12 2.09 -1.84
N TRP A 239 20.51 2.91 -0.99
CA TRP A 239 20.51 4.36 -1.15
C TRP A 239 21.79 5.01 -0.61
N TYR A 240 22.43 5.84 -1.43
CA TYR A 240 23.42 6.80 -0.92
C TYR A 240 22.74 7.98 -0.23
N LEU A 241 21.61 8.42 -0.79
CA LEU A 241 20.86 9.59 -0.36
C LEU A 241 19.55 9.17 0.32
N ASN A 242 19.23 9.76 1.47
CA ASN A 242 18.00 9.49 2.21
C ASN A 242 16.77 9.97 1.41
N PRO A 243 16.00 9.07 0.80
CA PRO A 243 14.96 9.47 -0.14
C PRO A 243 13.84 10.24 0.55
N PHE A 244 13.53 9.91 1.81
CA PHE A 244 12.48 10.58 2.57
C PHE A 244 12.82 12.05 2.83
N ARG A 245 14.04 12.37 3.25
CA ARG A 245 14.42 13.77 3.51
C ARG A 245 14.59 14.56 2.21
N PHE A 246 15.24 13.96 1.21
CA PHE A 246 15.43 14.61 -0.07
C PHE A 246 14.10 14.96 -0.75
N PHE A 247 13.19 14.00 -0.90
CA PHE A 247 11.91 14.26 -1.55
C PHE A 247 11.01 15.19 -0.74
N ARG A 248 11.05 15.09 0.59
CA ARG A 248 10.31 16.01 1.47
C ARG A 248 10.72 17.46 1.24
N ASP A 249 12.02 17.71 1.18
CA ASP A 249 12.56 19.06 1.02
C ASP A 249 12.39 19.55 -0.44
N ALA A 250 12.62 18.66 -1.42
CA ALA A 250 12.49 18.97 -2.84
C ALA A 250 11.04 19.29 -3.24
N PHE A 251 10.06 18.52 -2.75
CA PHE A 251 8.63 18.72 -3.02
C PHE A 251 7.91 19.57 -1.96
N ALA A 252 8.59 19.95 -0.88
CA ALA A 252 8.06 20.72 0.25
C ALA A 252 6.77 20.10 0.84
N THR A 253 6.88 18.87 1.34
CA THR A 253 5.77 18.13 1.96
C THR A 253 5.77 18.19 3.49
N GLN A 254 6.66 18.98 4.10
CA GLN A 254 6.80 19.06 5.55
C GLN A 254 5.48 19.37 6.26
N ALA A 255 4.82 20.47 5.87
CA ALA A 255 3.60 20.95 6.51
C ALA A 255 2.34 20.15 6.16
N MET A 256 2.39 19.35 5.09
CA MET A 256 1.25 18.59 4.60
C MET A 256 0.98 17.38 5.50
N PRO A 257 -0.28 17.06 5.86
CA PRO A 257 -0.59 15.77 6.45
C PRO A 257 -0.40 14.62 5.44
N LYS A 258 -0.14 13.41 5.94
CA LYS A 258 0.12 12.21 5.15
C LYS A 258 -0.99 11.19 5.40
N PRO A 259 -1.77 10.81 4.37
CA PRO A 259 -2.66 9.66 4.45
C PRO A 259 -1.87 8.40 4.79
N ASP A 260 -2.12 7.84 5.97
CA ASP A 260 -1.35 6.70 6.48
C ASP A 260 -2.14 5.40 6.36
N HIS A 261 -1.73 4.57 5.41
CA HIS A 261 -2.29 3.24 5.18
C HIS A 261 -1.68 2.14 6.08
N THR A 262 -0.72 2.49 6.96
CA THR A 262 0.00 1.52 7.81
C THR A 262 -0.58 1.39 9.21
N THR A 263 -1.43 2.34 9.62
CA THR A 263 -1.96 2.47 10.98
C THR A 263 -3.48 2.58 10.95
N LEU A 264 -4.13 1.93 11.91
CA LEU A 264 -5.56 2.08 12.19
C LEU A 264 -5.74 2.11 13.70
N SER A 265 -6.65 2.94 14.21
CA SER A 265 -6.88 3.07 15.66
C SER A 265 -5.58 3.25 16.47
N GLY A 266 -4.58 3.97 15.95
CA GLY A 266 -3.31 4.21 16.64
C GLY A 266 -2.35 3.03 16.77
N ARG A 267 -2.63 1.85 16.16
CA ARG A 267 -1.69 0.71 16.10
C ARG A 267 -1.35 0.35 14.65
N ARG A 268 -0.23 -0.34 14.45
CA ARG A 268 0.14 -0.87 13.12
C ARG A 268 -0.93 -1.87 12.67
N ILE A 269 -1.35 -1.76 11.41
CA ILE A 269 -2.27 -2.71 10.79
C ILE A 269 -1.59 -4.08 10.65
N PHE A 270 -2.36 -5.14 10.88
CA PHE A 270 -2.00 -6.52 10.54
C PHE A 270 -3.02 -7.10 9.56
N TYR A 271 -2.56 -7.84 8.56
CA TYR A 271 -3.42 -8.71 7.75
C TYR A 271 -2.62 -9.90 7.21
N SER A 272 -3.29 -11.02 6.93
CA SER A 272 -2.65 -12.17 6.29
C SER A 272 -3.52 -12.73 5.18
N HIS A 273 -2.89 -13.38 4.20
CA HIS A 273 -3.61 -14.04 3.13
C HIS A 273 -2.87 -15.27 2.60
N ILE A 274 -3.67 -16.18 2.04
CA ILE A 274 -3.25 -17.43 1.44
C ILE A 274 -3.65 -17.43 -0.04
N ASP A 275 -2.64 -17.42 -0.90
CA ASP A 275 -2.81 -17.80 -2.30
C ASP A 275 -3.06 -19.31 -2.37
N GLY A 276 -4.09 -19.68 -3.13
CA GLY A 276 -4.65 -21.03 -3.13
C GLY A 276 -3.79 -22.12 -3.74
N ASP A 277 -2.61 -21.76 -4.25
CA ASP A 277 -1.69 -22.63 -4.96
C ASP A 277 -1.45 -23.92 -4.23
N ALA A 278 -1.56 -25.01 -4.97
CA ALA A 278 -1.26 -26.34 -4.48
C ALA A 278 -2.19 -26.80 -3.34
N TRP A 279 -3.46 -26.37 -3.33
CA TRP A 279 -4.49 -26.80 -2.37
C TRP A 279 -4.53 -28.33 -2.18
N ARG A 280 -4.28 -29.05 -3.29
CA ARG A 280 -4.31 -30.50 -3.43
C ARG A 280 -2.93 -31.19 -3.34
N SER A 281 -1.86 -30.46 -2.99
CA SER A 281 -0.55 -31.06 -2.72
C SER A 281 -0.57 -31.96 -1.49
N GLU A 282 0.20 -33.05 -1.54
CA GLU A 282 0.37 -33.92 -0.38
C GLU A 282 1.33 -33.31 0.65
N THR A 283 0.99 -33.44 1.93
CA THR A 283 1.94 -33.07 2.98
C THR A 283 3.03 -34.15 3.10
N ARG A 284 4.30 -33.74 3.18
CA ARG A 284 5.44 -34.64 3.49
C ARG A 284 5.64 -34.83 4.99
N ILE A 285 4.81 -34.21 5.82
CA ILE A 285 4.93 -34.26 7.27
C ILE A 285 4.27 -35.53 7.82
N LYS A 286 5.10 -36.53 8.16
CA LYS A 286 4.67 -37.85 8.65
C LYS A 286 3.66 -37.82 9.81
N LYS A 287 3.73 -36.83 10.71
CA LYS A 287 2.81 -36.73 11.86
C LYS A 287 1.36 -36.48 11.44
N TYR A 288 1.13 -35.73 10.36
CA TYR A 288 -0.21 -35.45 9.83
C TYR A 288 -0.72 -36.59 8.95
N GLN A 289 0.17 -37.18 8.13
CA GLN A 289 -0.15 -38.38 7.36
C GLN A 289 -0.70 -39.51 8.26
N ARG A 290 -0.08 -39.72 9.44
CA ARG A 290 -0.55 -40.70 10.44
C ARG A 290 -1.92 -40.37 11.05
N LYS A 291 -2.33 -39.10 11.02
CA LYS A 291 -3.67 -38.64 11.45
C LYS A 291 -4.70 -38.68 10.31
N GLY A 292 -4.33 -39.21 9.13
CA GLY A 292 -5.19 -39.25 7.96
C GLY A 292 -5.29 -37.93 7.18
N MET A 293 -4.54 -36.89 7.60
CA MET A 293 -4.42 -35.63 6.87
C MET A 293 -3.41 -35.84 5.73
N ARG A 294 -3.92 -35.92 4.50
CA ARG A 294 -3.09 -36.24 3.32
C ARG A 294 -2.62 -34.99 2.61
N TYR A 295 -3.38 -33.91 2.67
CA TYR A 295 -3.16 -32.73 1.86
C TYR A 295 -2.67 -31.54 2.70
N VAL A 296 -1.94 -30.63 2.06
CA VAL A 296 -1.45 -29.40 2.71
C VAL A 296 -2.61 -28.52 3.20
N SER A 297 -3.75 -28.52 2.50
CA SER A 297 -4.97 -27.82 2.94
C SER A 297 -5.52 -28.35 4.27
N ASP A 298 -5.40 -29.66 4.56
CA ASP A 298 -5.75 -30.23 5.87
C ASP A 298 -4.85 -29.68 6.98
N VAL A 299 -3.55 -29.55 6.68
CA VAL A 299 -2.54 -29.04 7.62
C VAL A 299 -2.75 -27.55 7.88
N ILE A 300 -3.00 -26.74 6.85
CA ILE A 300 -3.28 -25.30 7.00
C ILE A 300 -4.55 -25.06 7.80
N LEU A 301 -5.61 -25.84 7.56
CA LEU A 301 -6.83 -25.79 8.37
C LEU A 301 -6.53 -26.01 9.86
N GLU A 302 -5.75 -27.04 10.20
CA GLU A 302 -5.45 -27.39 11.58
C GLU A 302 -4.47 -26.41 12.26
N GLU A 303 -3.38 -26.08 11.58
CA GLU A 303 -2.22 -25.42 12.19
C GLU A 303 -2.23 -23.91 12.02
N VAL A 304 -3.10 -23.38 11.16
CA VAL A 304 -3.20 -21.94 10.89
C VAL A 304 -4.62 -21.46 11.17
N VAL A 305 -5.62 -21.96 10.44
CA VAL A 305 -7.01 -21.47 10.57
C VAL A 305 -7.55 -21.74 11.98
N LYS A 306 -7.43 -22.98 12.49
CA LYS A 306 -7.92 -23.33 13.84
C LYS A 306 -7.03 -22.77 14.96
N ALA A 307 -5.72 -22.70 14.75
CA ALA A 307 -4.77 -22.30 15.78
C ALA A 307 -4.66 -20.78 15.99
N TYR A 308 -5.10 -19.97 15.02
CA TYR A 308 -5.00 -18.50 15.05
C TYR A 308 -6.34 -17.77 14.82
N PRO A 309 -7.38 -18.01 15.65
CA PRO A 309 -8.69 -17.37 15.48
C PRO A 309 -8.70 -15.86 15.78
N ASP A 310 -7.66 -15.34 16.45
CA ASP A 310 -7.47 -13.94 16.80
C ASP A 310 -6.78 -13.12 15.70
N LEU A 311 -6.22 -13.79 14.68
CA LEU A 311 -5.58 -13.18 13.52
C LEU A 311 -6.42 -13.50 12.27
N PRO A 312 -7.00 -12.50 11.59
CA PRO A 312 -7.77 -12.73 10.37
C PRO A 312 -6.86 -13.27 9.27
N VAL A 313 -7.42 -14.15 8.45
CA VAL A 313 -6.75 -14.69 7.27
C VAL A 313 -7.71 -14.70 6.09
N THR A 314 -7.24 -14.23 4.95
CA THR A 314 -8.00 -14.33 3.71
C THR A 314 -7.55 -15.55 2.93
N VAL A 315 -8.47 -16.42 2.54
CA VAL A 315 -8.14 -17.64 1.79
C VAL A 315 -8.71 -17.54 0.39
N ALA A 316 -7.83 -17.56 -0.62
CA ALA A 316 -8.18 -17.41 -2.02
C ALA A 316 -7.84 -18.69 -2.80
N PRO A 317 -8.75 -19.67 -2.93
CA PRO A 317 -8.46 -20.88 -3.70
C PRO A 317 -8.33 -20.58 -5.20
N VAL A 318 -7.51 -21.37 -5.88
CA VAL A 318 -7.61 -21.54 -7.34
C VAL A 318 -8.80 -22.47 -7.60
N VAL A 319 -9.80 -22.01 -8.35
CA VAL A 319 -11.05 -22.79 -8.47
C VAL A 319 -10.85 -24.12 -9.19
N ALA A 320 -9.93 -24.22 -10.14
CA ALA A 320 -9.59 -25.46 -10.82
C ALA A 320 -9.20 -26.60 -9.87
N ASP A 321 -8.61 -26.29 -8.71
CA ASP A 321 -8.25 -27.27 -7.67
C ASP A 321 -9.48 -27.79 -6.88
N LEU A 322 -10.60 -27.07 -6.92
CA LEU A 322 -11.81 -27.37 -6.16
C LEU A 322 -12.99 -27.85 -7.03
N ASP A 323 -13.09 -27.38 -8.28
CA ASP A 323 -14.17 -27.73 -9.20
C ASP A 323 -14.06 -29.20 -9.67
N PRO A 324 -15.06 -30.06 -9.37
CA PRO A 324 -15.06 -31.46 -9.82
C PRO A 324 -15.10 -31.63 -11.34
N THR A 325 -15.53 -30.59 -12.07
CA THR A 325 -15.44 -30.55 -13.54
C THR A 325 -14.04 -30.18 -14.03
N TRP A 326 -13.08 -29.94 -13.13
CA TRP A 326 -11.65 -29.74 -13.36
C TRP A 326 -10.84 -30.77 -12.54
N PHE A 327 -10.11 -30.36 -11.50
CA PHE A 327 -9.24 -31.24 -10.68
C PHE A 327 -9.80 -31.48 -9.26
N GLY A 328 -10.96 -30.92 -8.96
CA GLY A 328 -11.63 -30.98 -7.67
C GLY A 328 -12.07 -32.36 -7.23
N ARG A 329 -12.09 -32.58 -5.90
CA ARG A 329 -12.64 -33.78 -5.25
C ARG A 329 -13.56 -33.39 -4.10
N PRO A 330 -14.54 -34.23 -3.72
CA PRO A 330 -15.43 -33.95 -2.59
C PRO A 330 -14.69 -33.62 -1.28
N THR A 331 -13.51 -34.22 -1.05
CA THR A 331 -12.67 -33.95 0.12
C THR A 331 -12.09 -32.54 0.12
N PHE A 332 -11.71 -32.00 -1.05
CA PHE A 332 -11.18 -30.63 -1.16
C PHE A 332 -12.28 -29.60 -0.92
N ILE A 333 -13.45 -29.83 -1.51
CA ILE A 333 -14.65 -29.01 -1.29
C ILE A 333 -15.05 -29.02 0.19
N LYS A 334 -15.03 -30.19 0.84
CA LYS A 334 -15.33 -30.30 2.28
C LYS A 334 -14.37 -29.44 3.10
N THR A 335 -13.07 -29.53 2.84
CA THR A 335 -12.03 -28.75 3.53
C THR A 335 -12.20 -27.25 3.29
N ALA A 336 -12.50 -26.84 2.05
CA ALA A 336 -12.78 -25.44 1.71
C ALA A 336 -14.00 -24.90 2.46
N ARG A 337 -15.11 -25.66 2.51
CA ARG A 337 -16.31 -25.30 3.30
C ARG A 337 -15.99 -25.19 4.78
N GLU A 338 -15.16 -26.08 5.33
CA GLU A 338 -14.74 -26.02 6.74
C GLU A 338 -13.91 -24.77 7.00
N ILE A 339 -12.89 -24.47 6.18
CA ILE A 339 -12.09 -23.24 6.27
C ILE A 339 -12.98 -22.00 6.23
N PHE A 340 -13.88 -21.89 5.25
CA PHE A 340 -14.75 -20.73 5.10
C PHE A 340 -15.83 -20.59 6.19
N SER A 341 -16.09 -21.64 6.97
CA SER A 341 -17.03 -21.58 8.10
C SER A 341 -16.54 -20.73 9.27
N TYR A 342 -15.22 -20.54 9.41
CA TYR A 342 -14.63 -19.78 10.51
C TYR A 342 -14.82 -18.28 10.36
N LYS A 343 -15.23 -17.58 11.43
CA LYS A 343 -15.56 -16.14 11.37
C LYS A 343 -14.37 -15.23 11.03
N HIS A 344 -13.15 -15.62 11.40
CA HIS A 344 -11.92 -14.87 11.10
C HIS A 344 -11.36 -15.13 9.70
N VAL A 345 -12.00 -15.99 8.91
CA VAL A 345 -11.63 -16.27 7.53
C VAL A 345 -12.42 -15.40 6.56
N GLU A 346 -11.74 -14.56 5.80
CA GLU A 346 -12.29 -13.87 4.63
C GLU A 346 -12.15 -14.76 3.39
N ALA A 347 -13.15 -14.76 2.51
CA ALA A 347 -13.08 -15.49 1.24
C ALA A 347 -12.50 -14.58 0.16
N GLY A 348 -11.42 -15.04 -0.48
CA GLY A 348 -10.89 -14.46 -1.70
C GLY A 348 -11.03 -15.41 -2.89
N SER A 349 -10.58 -14.97 -4.06
CA SER A 349 -10.39 -15.82 -5.25
C SER A 349 -8.97 -15.66 -5.76
N HIS A 350 -8.33 -16.75 -6.13
CA HIS A 350 -7.03 -16.74 -6.82
C HIS A 350 -7.20 -17.18 -8.27
N THR A 351 -8.27 -16.64 -8.90
CA THR A 351 -8.77 -16.93 -10.25
C THR A 351 -9.27 -18.36 -10.45
N TYR A 352 -9.72 -18.65 -11.68
CA TYR A 352 -10.26 -19.96 -11.98
C TYR A 352 -9.15 -20.95 -12.36
N SER A 353 -8.34 -20.57 -13.34
CA SER A 353 -7.33 -21.43 -13.94
C SER A 353 -5.90 -21.01 -13.68
N HIS A 354 -5.72 -19.95 -12.88
CA HIS A 354 -4.46 -19.41 -12.39
C HIS A 354 -3.52 -18.97 -13.53
N PRO A 355 -3.86 -17.84 -14.20
CA PRO A 355 -2.95 -17.18 -15.14
C PRO A 355 -1.58 -16.90 -14.51
N LEU A 356 -0.52 -17.31 -15.19
CA LEU A 356 0.87 -17.10 -14.79
C LEU A 356 1.43 -15.83 -15.43
N GLN A 357 1.07 -15.55 -16.68
CA GLN A 357 1.43 -14.33 -17.40
C GLN A 357 0.17 -13.63 -17.93
N TRP A 358 -0.31 -12.63 -17.21
CA TRP A 358 -1.55 -11.92 -17.55
C TRP A 358 -1.53 -11.22 -18.91
N SER A 359 -0.40 -10.65 -19.32
CA SER A 359 -0.26 -9.97 -20.62
C SER A 359 -0.50 -10.89 -21.82
N PHE A 360 -0.25 -12.21 -21.66
CA PHE A 360 -0.56 -13.21 -22.68
C PHE A 360 -2.06 -13.25 -23.01
N PHE A 361 -2.91 -12.93 -22.04
CA PHE A 361 -4.37 -13.02 -22.14
C PHE A 361 -5.08 -11.67 -22.32
N GLU A 362 -4.33 -10.57 -22.51
CA GLU A 362 -4.93 -9.25 -22.75
C GLU A 362 -5.71 -9.23 -24.06
N ASN A 363 -5.17 -9.89 -25.09
CA ASN A 363 -5.83 -10.12 -26.38
C ASN A 363 -5.94 -11.64 -26.60
N PRO A 364 -6.91 -12.31 -25.96
CA PRO A 364 -6.93 -13.76 -25.87
C PRO A 364 -7.12 -14.39 -27.25
N ASP A 365 -6.11 -15.13 -27.71
CA ASP A 365 -6.14 -15.95 -28.92
C ASP A 365 -5.95 -17.43 -28.55
N PRO A 366 -7.00 -18.27 -28.69
CA PRO A 366 -6.88 -19.71 -28.44
C PRO A 366 -5.81 -20.40 -29.29
N GLU A 367 -5.44 -19.84 -30.46
CA GLU A 367 -4.35 -20.37 -31.29
C GLU A 367 -2.97 -20.15 -30.64
N ALA A 368 -2.79 -19.03 -29.92
CA ALA A 368 -1.55 -18.71 -29.23
C ALA A 368 -1.26 -19.69 -28.07
N GLU A 369 -2.29 -20.29 -27.46
CA GLU A 369 -2.14 -21.25 -26.37
C GLU A 369 -1.83 -22.69 -26.87
N LEU A 370 -2.05 -22.99 -28.16
CA LEU A 370 -1.87 -24.33 -28.74
C LEU A 370 -0.49 -24.95 -28.48
N PRO A 371 0.63 -24.22 -28.61
CA PRO A 371 1.95 -24.77 -28.35
C PRO A 371 2.12 -25.27 -26.90
N PHE A 372 1.36 -24.75 -25.94
CA PHE A 372 1.49 -25.07 -24.52
C PHE A 372 0.60 -26.23 -24.06
N LEU A 373 -0.36 -26.68 -24.88
CA LEU A 373 -1.37 -27.67 -24.45
C LEU A 373 -0.80 -29.01 -23.96
N HIS A 374 0.39 -29.38 -24.43
CA HIS A 374 1.06 -30.62 -24.06
C HIS A 374 1.84 -30.51 -22.73
N LEU A 375 1.99 -29.30 -22.20
CA LEU A 375 2.70 -28.99 -20.96
C LEU A 375 1.76 -28.89 -19.75
N TYR A 376 0.45 -28.76 -19.98
CA TYR A 376 -0.54 -28.68 -18.91
C TYR A 376 -0.73 -30.02 -18.17
N PRO A 377 -1.06 -29.96 -16.86
CA PRO A 377 -1.23 -31.14 -16.04
C PRO A 377 -2.40 -32.01 -16.50
N GLN A 378 -2.27 -33.32 -16.33
CA GLN A 378 -3.35 -34.28 -16.54
C GLN A 378 -4.14 -34.50 -15.25
N ARG A 379 -5.45 -34.78 -15.36
CA ARG A 379 -6.34 -34.93 -14.19
C ARG A 379 -5.93 -36.04 -13.22
N ASP A 380 -5.22 -37.04 -13.72
CA ASP A 380 -4.73 -38.19 -12.95
C ASP A 380 -3.33 -37.97 -12.35
N GLN A 381 -2.61 -36.89 -12.70
CA GLN A 381 -1.32 -36.57 -12.09
C GLN A 381 -1.48 -36.17 -10.61
N THR A 382 -0.72 -36.87 -9.76
CA THR A 382 -0.75 -36.72 -8.29
C THR A 382 0.45 -35.96 -7.71
N ASP A 383 1.57 -35.83 -8.44
CA ASP A 383 2.76 -35.12 -7.94
C ASP A 383 2.66 -33.60 -8.19
N MET A 384 1.99 -32.93 -7.25
CA MET A 384 1.72 -31.49 -7.34
C MET A 384 2.92 -30.60 -7.02
N VAL A 385 3.96 -31.14 -6.40
CA VAL A 385 5.20 -30.40 -6.15
C VAL A 385 6.00 -30.32 -7.44
N ASP A 386 6.04 -31.42 -8.19
CA ASP A 386 6.59 -31.42 -9.54
C ASP A 386 5.85 -30.43 -10.45
N TYR A 387 4.53 -30.40 -10.37
CA TYR A 387 3.71 -29.42 -11.08
C TYR A 387 4.04 -27.97 -10.68
N LEU A 388 4.08 -27.65 -9.39
CA LEU A 388 4.38 -26.29 -8.92
C LEU A 388 5.74 -25.84 -9.47
N LEU A 389 6.77 -26.68 -9.32
CA LEU A 389 8.12 -26.41 -9.81
C LEU A 389 8.17 -26.18 -11.33
N ARG A 390 7.36 -26.90 -12.12
CA ARG A 390 7.21 -26.66 -13.57
C ARG A 390 6.46 -25.37 -13.86
N SER A 391 5.37 -25.09 -13.13
CA SER A 391 4.54 -23.90 -13.32
C SER A 391 5.28 -22.60 -13.00
N VAL A 392 6.36 -22.65 -12.22
CA VAL A 392 7.24 -21.51 -11.94
C VAL A 392 8.61 -21.61 -12.66
N GLY A 393 8.74 -22.51 -13.66
CA GLY A 393 9.92 -22.63 -14.53
C GLY A 393 11.20 -23.15 -13.88
N LEU A 394 11.11 -23.75 -12.70
CA LEU A 394 12.26 -24.30 -11.97
C LEU A 394 12.62 -25.74 -12.38
N ARG A 395 11.82 -26.37 -13.25
CA ARG A 395 12.08 -27.74 -13.72
C ARG A 395 11.70 -27.93 -15.18
N LYS A 396 12.72 -28.20 -16.03
CA LYS A 396 12.55 -28.46 -17.47
C LYS A 396 11.91 -29.82 -17.77
N ASN A 397 11.15 -29.87 -18.86
CA ASN A 397 10.39 -31.04 -19.29
C ASN A 397 11.26 -32.22 -19.75
N GLU A 398 11.09 -33.38 -19.11
CA GLU A 398 11.21 -34.69 -19.77
C GLU A 398 9.79 -35.26 -19.89
N ALA A 399 9.30 -35.41 -21.12
CA ALA A 399 7.89 -35.71 -21.39
C ALA A 399 7.56 -37.21 -21.18
N SER A 400 6.40 -37.48 -20.57
CA SER A 400 5.63 -38.70 -20.79
C SER A 400 4.14 -38.37 -21.02
N ALA A 401 3.48 -39.20 -21.83
CA ALA A 401 2.39 -38.90 -22.77
C ALA A 401 1.02 -38.39 -22.24
N THR A 402 0.31 -37.65 -23.10
CA THR A 402 -1.12 -37.17 -23.04
C THR A 402 -2.16 -38.30 -22.88
N PRO A 403 -3.47 -38.10 -22.49
CA PRO A 403 -4.30 -36.88 -22.68
C PRO A 403 -5.39 -36.52 -21.61
N ASP A 404 -5.59 -35.22 -21.33
CA ASP A 404 -6.93 -34.73 -20.93
C ASP A 404 -7.26 -33.27 -21.35
N SER A 405 -6.77 -32.86 -22.53
CA SER A 405 -7.19 -31.63 -23.25
C SER A 405 -8.10 -31.93 -24.45
N GLN A 406 -8.81 -33.07 -24.46
CA GLN A 406 -9.57 -33.54 -25.63
C GLN A 406 -10.62 -32.54 -26.13
N GLY A 407 -11.24 -31.77 -25.23
CA GLY A 407 -12.18 -30.69 -25.60
C GLY A 407 -11.49 -29.58 -26.40
N TRP A 408 -10.26 -29.22 -26.03
CA TRP A 408 -9.46 -28.24 -26.76
C TRP A 408 -8.98 -28.77 -28.10
N LYS A 409 -8.58 -30.04 -28.19
CA LYS A 409 -8.12 -30.64 -29.47
C LYS A 409 -9.18 -30.55 -30.58
N GLN A 410 -10.47 -30.62 -30.24
CA GLN A 410 -11.57 -30.45 -31.21
C GLN A 410 -11.79 -28.99 -31.62
N VAL A 411 -11.57 -28.04 -30.70
CA VAL A 411 -11.60 -26.59 -30.99
C VAL A 411 -10.39 -26.17 -31.81
N ALA A 412 -9.19 -26.62 -31.45
CA ALA A 412 -7.93 -26.45 -32.18
C ALA A 412 -8.00 -27.04 -33.59
N ALA A 413 -8.55 -28.26 -33.75
CA ALA A 413 -8.73 -28.88 -35.05
C ALA A 413 -9.73 -28.13 -35.95
N ARG A 414 -10.68 -27.38 -35.36
CA ARG A 414 -11.58 -26.47 -36.11
C ARG A 414 -10.92 -25.13 -36.45
N ALA A 415 -10.06 -24.60 -35.57
CA ALA A 415 -9.30 -23.38 -35.79
C ALA A 415 -8.21 -23.58 -36.88
N LEU A 416 -7.45 -24.67 -36.81
CA LEU A 416 -6.47 -25.06 -37.85
C LEU A 416 -7.10 -25.25 -39.24
N ARG A 417 -8.40 -25.60 -39.29
CA ARG A 417 -9.12 -25.75 -40.57
C ARG A 417 -9.46 -24.40 -41.23
N LYS A 418 -9.28 -23.28 -40.54
CA LYS A 418 -9.59 -21.92 -41.00
C LYS A 418 -8.38 -21.05 -41.34
N LYS A 419 -7.15 -21.51 -41.12
CA LYS A 419 -5.95 -20.69 -41.36
C LYS A 419 -4.82 -21.53 -41.97
N ASN A 420 -4.95 -21.82 -43.26
CA ASN A 420 -3.80 -22.09 -44.11
C ASN A 420 -3.67 -20.90 -45.05
N GLU A 421 -3.05 -19.84 -44.55
CA GLU A 421 -2.21 -18.90 -45.29
C GLU A 421 -1.79 -17.77 -44.34
N GLN A 422 -0.49 -17.69 -44.09
CA GLN A 422 0.22 -16.48 -43.64
C GLN A 422 0.05 -16.06 -42.16
N ALA A 423 0.91 -16.60 -41.29
CA ALA A 423 1.34 -15.90 -40.07
C ALA A 423 2.78 -16.29 -39.71
N LYS A 424 3.62 -15.25 -39.58
CA LYS A 424 5.05 -15.31 -39.27
C LYS A 424 5.30 -16.00 -37.92
N LYS A 425 6.43 -16.69 -37.86
CA LYS A 425 7.16 -17.03 -36.64
C LYS A 425 7.54 -15.74 -35.88
N GLU A 426 6.64 -15.24 -35.05
CA GLU A 426 7.04 -14.59 -33.81
C GLU A 426 6.76 -15.61 -32.73
N THR A 427 7.82 -16.26 -32.26
CA THR A 427 7.74 -17.15 -31.10
C THR A 427 7.26 -16.27 -29.95
N LEU A 428 5.99 -16.41 -29.51
CA LEU A 428 5.50 -15.75 -28.30
C LEU A 428 6.43 -16.15 -27.16
N GLN A 429 7.27 -15.23 -26.70
CA GLN A 429 8.14 -15.44 -25.55
C GLN A 429 7.32 -15.17 -24.30
N LEU A 430 7.15 -16.22 -23.48
CA LEU A 430 6.80 -16.01 -22.07
C LEU A 430 8.00 -15.36 -21.39
N PHE A 431 7.77 -14.55 -20.36
CA PHE A 431 8.86 -14.00 -19.54
C PHE A 431 9.73 -15.14 -19.00
N ASN A 432 11.02 -14.86 -18.78
CA ASN A 432 12.15 -15.79 -18.59
C ASN A 432 12.05 -16.90 -17.50
N HIS A 433 10.87 -17.12 -16.90
CA HIS A 433 10.64 -18.12 -15.85
C HIS A 433 9.32 -18.90 -15.98
N TYR A 434 8.53 -18.75 -17.05
CA TYR A 434 7.31 -19.54 -17.23
C TYR A 434 7.37 -20.42 -18.47
N ASP A 435 7.12 -21.72 -18.28
CA ASP A 435 7.01 -22.69 -19.38
C ASP A 435 5.60 -22.75 -19.98
N ILE A 436 4.59 -22.22 -19.28
CA ILE A 436 3.17 -22.20 -19.64
C ILE A 436 2.52 -20.87 -19.24
N PRO A 437 1.52 -20.35 -19.99
CA PRO A 437 0.92 -19.04 -19.69
C PRO A 437 -0.03 -19.04 -18.49
N ARG A 438 -0.55 -20.21 -18.09
CA ARG A 438 -1.41 -20.40 -16.91
C ARG A 438 -1.23 -21.79 -16.31
N ALA A 439 -1.84 -22.04 -15.17
CA ALA A 439 -1.66 -23.28 -14.42
C ALA A 439 -2.54 -24.44 -14.93
N PHE A 440 -3.79 -24.16 -15.33
CA PHE A 440 -4.76 -25.19 -15.75
C PHE A 440 -5.44 -24.82 -17.06
N ALA A 441 -5.60 -25.77 -17.99
CA ALA A 441 -6.22 -25.48 -19.31
C ALA A 441 -7.26 -26.53 -19.74
N VAL A 442 -8.22 -26.81 -18.85
CA VAL A 442 -9.35 -27.72 -19.17
C VAL A 442 -10.30 -27.08 -20.20
N LYS A 443 -10.47 -25.75 -20.13
CA LYS A 443 -11.34 -24.96 -21.02
C LYS A 443 -10.54 -23.78 -21.61
N PRO A 444 -10.94 -23.25 -22.80
CA PRO A 444 -10.52 -21.94 -23.30
C PRO A 444 -10.42 -20.89 -22.21
N PHE A 445 -9.33 -20.10 -22.24
CA PHE A 445 -9.24 -18.92 -21.41
C PHE A 445 -10.44 -18.02 -21.71
N ASP A 446 -11.12 -17.61 -20.66
CA ASP A 446 -12.26 -16.69 -20.71
C ASP A 446 -12.16 -15.80 -19.49
N LEU A 447 -11.96 -14.50 -19.70
CA LEU A 447 -11.73 -13.55 -18.62
C LEU A 447 -12.89 -13.55 -17.61
N ASN A 448 -14.12 -13.71 -18.10
CA ASN A 448 -15.30 -13.74 -17.24
C ASN A 448 -15.34 -15.00 -16.36
N LEU A 449 -14.94 -16.15 -16.89
CA LEU A 449 -14.74 -17.36 -16.11
C LEU A 449 -13.64 -17.17 -15.05
N GLU A 450 -12.51 -16.56 -15.42
CA GLU A 450 -11.39 -16.32 -14.50
C GLU A 450 -11.79 -15.48 -13.28
N ILE A 451 -12.59 -14.44 -13.51
CA ILE A 451 -12.94 -13.47 -12.47
C ILE A 451 -14.33 -13.76 -11.90
N GLN A 452 -15.40 -13.46 -12.63
CA GLN A 452 -16.76 -13.65 -12.11
C GLN A 452 -17.09 -15.12 -11.87
N GLY A 453 -16.69 -16.01 -12.78
CA GLY A 453 -16.93 -17.45 -12.64
C GLY A 453 -16.21 -18.05 -11.43
N SER A 454 -15.04 -17.52 -11.06
CA SER A 454 -14.34 -17.97 -9.85
C SER A 454 -15.06 -17.50 -8.59
N PHE A 455 -15.57 -16.26 -8.58
CA PHE A 455 -16.38 -15.74 -7.49
C PHE A 455 -17.66 -16.57 -7.31
N ASP A 456 -18.39 -16.82 -8.40
CA ASP A 456 -19.64 -17.57 -8.39
C ASP A 456 -19.44 -18.97 -7.82
N PHE A 457 -18.39 -19.68 -8.26
CA PHE A 457 -18.08 -21.00 -7.74
C PHE A 457 -17.76 -20.96 -6.25
N ILE A 458 -16.87 -20.07 -5.82
CA ILE A 458 -16.45 -19.97 -4.41
C ILE A 458 -17.63 -19.61 -3.53
N ASN A 459 -18.49 -18.69 -3.96
CA ASN A 459 -19.71 -18.31 -3.23
C ASN A 459 -20.64 -19.50 -2.93
N THR A 460 -20.65 -20.55 -3.77
CA THR A 460 -21.41 -21.79 -3.48
C THR A 460 -20.87 -22.59 -2.27
N LEU A 461 -19.62 -22.33 -1.89
CA LEU A 461 -18.92 -22.97 -0.77
C LEU A 461 -19.09 -22.20 0.54
N LEU A 462 -19.50 -20.93 0.47
CA LEU A 462 -19.52 -20.03 1.62
C LEU A 462 -20.82 -20.17 2.45
N PRO A 463 -20.76 -19.89 3.77
CA PRO A 463 -21.96 -19.64 4.55
C PRO A 463 -22.79 -18.48 3.99
N ALA A 464 -24.11 -18.50 4.19
CA ALA A 464 -25.06 -17.55 3.57
C ALA A 464 -24.78 -16.05 3.80
N LYS A 465 -24.01 -15.68 4.82
CA LYS A 465 -23.64 -14.27 5.12
C LYS A 465 -22.25 -13.86 4.61
N LYS A 466 -21.57 -14.76 3.90
CA LYS A 466 -20.24 -14.51 3.34
C LYS A 466 -20.30 -14.56 1.82
N ARG A 467 -19.42 -13.78 1.21
CA ARG A 467 -19.15 -13.75 -0.22
C ARG A 467 -17.65 -13.56 -0.43
N VAL A 468 -17.18 -13.72 -1.66
CA VAL A 468 -15.83 -13.30 -2.05
C VAL A 468 -15.71 -11.78 -1.93
N GLU A 469 -14.69 -11.29 -1.23
CA GLU A 469 -14.46 -9.85 -1.00
C GLU A 469 -13.16 -9.35 -1.66
N VAL A 470 -12.26 -10.26 -2.08
CA VAL A 470 -11.00 -9.88 -2.75
C VAL A 470 -10.54 -10.91 -3.80
N LEU A 471 -10.03 -10.43 -4.93
CA LEU A 471 -9.26 -11.21 -5.89
C LEU A 471 -7.75 -11.03 -5.60
N GLN A 472 -7.05 -12.14 -5.40
CA GLN A 472 -5.60 -12.20 -5.27
C GLN A 472 -5.02 -12.54 -6.64
N TRP A 473 -4.24 -11.64 -7.24
CA TRP A 473 -3.70 -11.84 -8.59
C TRP A 473 -2.73 -13.02 -8.59
N SER A 474 -2.93 -13.95 -9.53
CA SER A 474 -2.06 -15.11 -9.74
C SER A 474 -0.85 -14.77 -10.62
N GLY A 475 0.17 -15.63 -10.57
CA GLY A 475 1.30 -15.55 -11.49
C GLY A 475 2.20 -14.34 -11.26
N ASN A 476 2.57 -13.69 -12.35
CA ASN A 476 3.38 -12.48 -12.33
C ASN A 476 2.70 -11.27 -11.67
N CYS A 477 1.41 -11.37 -11.31
CA CYS A 477 0.65 -10.30 -10.68
C CYS A 477 0.63 -9.00 -11.51
N VAL A 478 0.67 -9.09 -12.84
CA VAL A 478 0.59 -7.92 -13.74
C VAL A 478 -0.70 -7.95 -14.58
N PRO A 479 -1.90 -7.82 -13.96
CA PRO A 479 -3.16 -7.79 -14.69
C PRO A 479 -3.23 -6.63 -15.69
N PHE A 480 -3.97 -6.84 -16.77
CA PHE A 480 -4.36 -5.79 -17.71
C PHE A 480 -5.64 -5.10 -17.26
N GLU A 481 -5.93 -3.91 -17.82
CA GLU A 481 -6.96 -3.00 -17.31
C GLU A 481 -8.36 -3.65 -17.24
N ALA A 482 -8.78 -4.37 -18.27
CA ALA A 482 -10.09 -5.01 -18.31
C ALA A 482 -10.26 -6.08 -17.20
N ALA A 483 -9.18 -6.76 -16.80
CA ALA A 483 -9.22 -7.69 -15.68
C ALA A 483 -9.44 -6.95 -14.35
N VAL A 484 -8.69 -5.86 -14.10
CA VAL A 484 -8.86 -5.06 -12.88
C VAL A 484 -10.26 -4.44 -12.82
N ARG A 485 -10.75 -3.91 -13.95
CA ARG A 485 -12.09 -3.34 -14.10
C ARG A 485 -13.18 -4.32 -13.69
N GLN A 486 -13.07 -5.58 -14.08
CA GLN A 486 -14.07 -6.59 -13.75
C GLN A 486 -14.16 -6.84 -12.22
N THR A 487 -13.05 -6.74 -11.48
CA THR A 487 -13.09 -6.84 -10.01
C THR A 487 -13.88 -5.67 -9.40
N ARG A 488 -13.63 -4.44 -9.88
CA ARG A 488 -14.35 -3.24 -9.45
C ARG A 488 -15.84 -3.33 -9.76
N GLU A 489 -16.21 -3.75 -10.97
CA GLU A 489 -17.61 -3.91 -11.38
C GLU A 489 -18.35 -4.97 -10.57
N ALA A 490 -17.64 -6.00 -10.10
CA ALA A 490 -18.16 -6.99 -9.17
C ALA A 490 -18.24 -6.49 -7.71
N GLY A 491 -17.69 -5.31 -7.40
CA GLY A 491 -17.58 -4.80 -6.03
C GLY A 491 -16.58 -5.58 -5.16
N VAL A 492 -15.62 -6.25 -5.78
CA VAL A 492 -14.60 -7.10 -5.16
C VAL A 492 -13.25 -6.36 -5.20
N GLN A 493 -12.54 -6.30 -4.07
CA GLN A 493 -11.22 -5.67 -4.02
C GLN A 493 -10.18 -6.51 -4.78
N ASN A 494 -9.01 -5.96 -5.07
CA ASN A 494 -7.92 -6.74 -5.65
C ASN A 494 -6.58 -6.46 -4.96
N LEU A 495 -5.71 -7.47 -4.86
CA LEU A 495 -4.40 -7.41 -4.22
C LEU A 495 -3.41 -8.42 -4.84
N ASN A 496 -2.12 -8.23 -4.56
CA ASN A 496 -0.92 -9.02 -4.92
C ASN A 496 0.00 -8.25 -5.88
N GLY A 497 1.26 -8.69 -5.93
CA GLY A 497 2.39 -7.97 -6.48
C GLY A 497 3.13 -7.15 -5.42
N GLY A 498 4.24 -6.55 -5.82
CA GLY A 498 5.09 -5.71 -4.98
C GLY A 498 6.34 -6.44 -4.48
N ASP A 499 6.19 -7.61 -3.87
CA ASP A 499 7.29 -8.45 -3.34
C ASP A 499 8.24 -7.72 -2.37
N SER A 500 7.68 -6.88 -1.49
CA SER A 500 8.46 -6.12 -0.51
C SER A 500 9.28 -7.02 0.42
N ARG A 501 10.60 -6.82 0.46
CA ARG A 501 11.53 -7.39 1.45
C ARG A 501 12.43 -6.30 2.01
N PHE A 502 12.74 -6.35 3.30
CA PHE A 502 13.74 -5.49 3.91
C PHE A 502 14.43 -6.22 5.05
N ASP A 503 15.34 -7.10 4.69
CA ASP A 503 16.05 -8.02 5.58
C ASP A 503 17.52 -8.09 5.17
N PRO A 504 18.40 -8.89 5.82
CA PRO A 504 19.83 -8.89 5.49
C PRO A 504 20.17 -9.24 4.04
N GLU A 505 19.32 -9.96 3.31
CA GLU A 505 19.50 -10.29 1.89
C GLU A 505 19.08 -9.11 0.99
N TYR A 506 18.08 -8.33 1.44
CA TYR A 506 17.57 -7.14 0.77
C TYR A 506 17.68 -5.90 1.67
N PRO A 507 18.90 -5.42 2.01
CA PRO A 507 19.13 -4.49 3.12
C PRO A 507 18.97 -3.02 2.69
N SER A 508 17.80 -2.66 2.13
CA SER A 508 17.49 -1.29 1.74
C SER A 508 15.99 -1.04 1.65
N VAL A 509 15.58 0.20 1.93
CA VAL A 509 14.23 0.68 1.59
C VAL A 509 13.93 0.65 0.09
N ALA A 510 14.95 0.55 -0.77
CA ALA A 510 14.79 0.36 -2.21
C ALA A 510 14.10 -0.96 -2.59
N TRP A 511 14.01 -1.91 -1.66
CA TRP A 511 13.31 -3.19 -1.84
C TRP A 511 11.87 -3.17 -1.33
N LEU A 512 11.36 -2.00 -0.95
CA LEU A 512 9.96 -1.81 -0.56
C LEU A 512 9.15 -1.26 -1.73
N SER A 513 8.01 -1.89 -1.96
CA SER A 513 7.07 -1.56 -3.04
C SER A 513 6.12 -0.43 -2.62
N PRO A 514 5.59 0.35 -3.58
CA PRO A 514 4.59 1.38 -3.30
C PRO A 514 3.22 0.78 -2.94
N PHE A 515 2.23 1.65 -2.72
CA PHE A 515 0.84 1.25 -2.40
C PHE A 515 0.24 0.27 -3.42
N GLY A 516 0.66 0.37 -4.67
CA GLY A 516 0.04 -0.27 -5.81
C GLY A 516 0.47 0.41 -7.09
N ARG A 517 -0.31 0.21 -8.15
CA ARG A 517 -0.06 0.83 -9.46
C ARG A 517 -1.39 1.14 -10.18
N TYR A 518 -1.35 2.12 -11.09
CA TYR A 518 -2.46 2.40 -12.00
C TYR A 518 -2.41 1.49 -13.23
N VAL A 519 -3.50 0.81 -13.55
CA VAL A 519 -3.63 -0.03 -14.73
C VAL A 519 -4.69 0.60 -15.62
N GLY A 520 -4.28 1.47 -16.54
CA GLY A 520 -5.20 2.38 -17.22
C GLY A 520 -5.90 3.29 -16.21
N ASP A 521 -7.23 3.28 -16.19
CA ASP A 521 -8.04 4.03 -15.21
C ASP A 521 -8.32 3.26 -13.92
N GLU A 522 -7.86 2.00 -13.83
CA GLU A 522 -8.07 1.14 -12.67
C GLU A 522 -6.87 1.14 -11.71
N VAL A 523 -7.06 0.62 -10.51
CA VAL A 523 -6.00 0.53 -9.48
C VAL A 523 -5.78 -0.92 -9.07
N GLN A 524 -4.52 -1.34 -9.15
CA GLN A 524 -4.05 -2.56 -8.52
C GLN A 524 -3.37 -2.22 -7.19
N ILE A 525 -3.80 -2.85 -6.10
CA ILE A 525 -3.14 -2.72 -4.78
C ILE A 525 -2.07 -3.80 -4.62
N TYR A 526 -0.93 -3.44 -4.06
CA TYR A 526 0.15 -4.40 -3.78
C TYR A 526 0.04 -5.03 -2.40
N ALA A 527 0.59 -6.24 -2.27
CA ALA A 527 0.86 -6.82 -0.97
C ALA A 527 2.00 -6.05 -0.28
N SER A 528 1.90 -5.86 1.03
CA SER A 528 2.87 -5.08 1.80
C SER A 528 4.12 -5.85 2.19
N ALA A 529 4.15 -7.17 1.96
CA ALA A 529 5.30 -8.02 2.17
C ALA A 529 5.30 -9.12 1.11
N SER A 530 6.50 -9.63 0.80
CA SER A 530 6.66 -10.78 -0.07
C SER A 530 6.13 -12.07 0.59
N ASN A 531 5.69 -13.02 -0.24
CA ASN A 531 5.32 -14.34 0.22
C ASN A 531 6.54 -15.27 0.42
N GLU A 532 6.30 -16.50 0.88
CA GLU A 532 7.35 -17.46 1.20
C GLU A 532 8.16 -17.94 0.00
N ASN A 533 7.67 -17.79 -1.24
CA ASN A 533 8.38 -18.26 -2.44
C ASN A 533 9.74 -17.54 -2.61
N THR A 534 9.80 -16.25 -2.34
CA THR A 534 11.02 -15.42 -2.47
C THR A 534 12.06 -15.74 -1.41
N TYR A 535 11.67 -16.40 -0.31
CA TYR A 535 12.57 -16.85 0.75
C TYR A 535 13.07 -18.28 0.54
N THR A 536 12.52 -19.00 -0.44
CA THR A 536 12.70 -20.44 -0.64
C THR A 536 13.19 -20.79 -2.04
N ASP A 537 13.75 -19.81 -2.75
CA ASP A 537 14.18 -19.96 -4.15
C ASP A 537 13.04 -20.52 -5.03
N LEU A 538 11.86 -19.90 -4.93
CA LEU A 538 10.64 -20.33 -5.60
C LEU A 538 10.24 -21.78 -5.24
N TRP A 539 10.36 -22.12 -3.95
CA TRP A 539 10.00 -23.43 -3.37
C TRP A 539 10.91 -24.62 -3.73
N THR A 540 12.15 -24.38 -4.15
CA THR A 540 13.15 -25.44 -4.41
C THR A 540 14.02 -25.76 -3.20
N ASP A 541 14.34 -24.76 -2.38
CA ASP A 541 15.30 -24.87 -1.28
C ASP A 541 14.91 -23.97 -0.09
N ARG A 542 15.74 -23.94 0.97
CA ARG A 542 15.66 -23.03 2.12
C ARG A 542 14.24 -22.91 2.69
N PHE A 543 13.51 -24.02 2.80
CA PHE A 543 12.11 -24.06 3.28
C PHE A 543 11.89 -23.43 4.69
N PHE A 544 12.95 -23.09 5.43
CA PHE A 544 12.87 -22.35 6.69
C PHE A 544 12.94 -20.82 6.52
N GLY A 545 13.39 -20.33 5.36
CA GLY A 545 13.80 -18.94 5.11
C GLY A 545 12.69 -17.92 5.36
N PHE A 546 11.43 -18.32 5.22
CA PHE A 546 10.28 -17.43 5.48
C PHE A 546 10.25 -16.87 6.92
N MET A 547 10.97 -17.48 7.87
CA MET A 547 11.11 -16.92 9.22
C MET A 547 11.81 -15.54 9.25
N HIS A 548 12.58 -15.20 8.20
CA HIS A 548 13.26 -13.91 8.07
C HIS A 548 12.31 -12.75 7.75
N LEU A 549 11.04 -13.02 7.44
CA LEU A 549 10.00 -11.99 7.32
C LEU A 549 9.93 -11.09 8.58
N VAL A 550 10.22 -11.63 9.76
CA VAL A 550 10.28 -10.85 11.01
C VAL A 550 11.29 -9.70 10.94
N GLU A 551 12.41 -9.85 10.22
CA GLU A 551 13.37 -8.76 10.03
C GLU A 551 12.78 -7.64 9.18
N THR A 552 12.03 -7.99 8.12
CA THR A 552 11.27 -7.01 7.33
C THR A 552 10.26 -6.26 8.21
N PHE A 553 9.55 -6.94 9.11
CA PHE A 553 8.63 -6.29 10.04
C PHE A 553 9.31 -5.29 10.97
N LYS A 554 10.50 -5.60 11.48
CA LYS A 554 11.29 -4.71 12.34
C LYS A 554 11.80 -3.50 11.56
N ASN A 555 12.40 -3.72 10.40
CA ASN A 555 13.02 -2.67 9.57
C ASN A 555 11.98 -1.72 8.94
N THR A 556 10.74 -2.19 8.76
CA THR A 556 9.61 -1.37 8.33
C THR A 556 8.78 -0.79 9.48
N GLU A 557 9.15 -1.06 10.75
CA GLU A 557 8.56 -0.39 11.92
C GLU A 557 9.40 0.79 12.40
N THR A 558 10.72 0.58 12.52
CA THR A 558 11.65 1.49 13.18
C THR A 558 12.89 1.67 12.30
N PRO A 559 13.40 2.90 12.10
CA PRO A 559 13.03 4.16 12.76
C PRO A 559 11.84 4.90 12.12
N ARG A 560 11.14 4.27 11.17
CA ARG A 560 9.91 4.80 10.56
C ARG A 560 8.99 3.64 10.22
N ARG A 561 7.69 3.82 10.46
CA ARG A 561 6.68 2.87 10.00
C ARG A 561 6.44 3.06 8.51
N LEU A 562 6.87 2.09 7.70
CA LEU A 562 6.84 2.16 6.23
C LEU A 562 5.78 1.25 5.61
N GLN A 563 5.44 0.14 6.27
CA GLN A 563 4.49 -0.87 5.78
C GLN A 563 3.60 -1.36 6.95
N PRO A 564 2.38 -1.86 6.70
CA PRO A 564 1.67 -2.68 7.68
C PRO A 564 2.41 -4.02 7.92
N MET A 565 1.89 -4.86 8.82
CA MET A 565 2.41 -6.22 9.04
C MET A 565 1.59 -7.20 8.21
N ASN A 566 2.15 -7.64 7.08
CA ASN A 566 1.51 -8.60 6.19
C ASN A 566 2.20 -9.98 6.26
N ILE A 567 1.44 -11.04 6.53
CA ILE A 567 1.89 -12.43 6.34
C ILE A 567 1.19 -12.98 5.10
N TYR A 568 1.90 -12.98 3.98
CA TYR A 568 1.45 -13.50 2.69
C TYR A 568 2.11 -14.87 2.47
N TYR A 569 1.33 -15.91 2.18
CA TYR A 569 1.85 -17.25 1.93
C TYR A 569 0.91 -18.06 1.04
N HIS A 570 1.27 -19.31 0.73
CA HIS A 570 0.49 -20.23 -0.07
C HIS A 570 0.10 -21.49 0.73
N MET A 571 -0.83 -22.30 0.20
CA MET A 571 -1.24 -23.56 0.86
C MET A 571 -0.07 -24.53 1.05
N TYR A 572 0.89 -24.55 0.11
CA TYR A 572 2.05 -25.44 0.19
C TYR A 572 2.96 -25.17 1.39
N SER A 573 2.81 -24.06 2.12
CA SER A 573 3.46 -23.87 3.42
C SER A 573 3.25 -25.04 4.40
N GLY A 574 2.14 -25.78 4.28
CA GLY A 574 1.85 -27.01 5.05
C GLY A 574 2.55 -28.30 4.57
N GLU A 575 3.36 -28.24 3.51
CA GLU A 575 4.00 -29.41 2.90
C GLU A 575 5.12 -29.98 3.77
N ARG A 576 5.94 -29.12 4.39
CA ARG A 576 7.20 -29.51 5.05
C ARG A 576 7.27 -28.99 6.48
N VAL A 577 8.02 -29.69 7.33
CA VAL A 577 8.17 -29.31 8.74
C VAL A 577 8.84 -27.94 8.89
N ALA A 578 9.86 -27.66 8.06
CA ALA A 578 10.59 -26.39 8.09
C ALA A 578 9.69 -25.21 7.71
N SER A 579 8.94 -25.31 6.61
CA SER A 579 8.05 -24.25 6.14
C SER A 579 6.90 -23.99 7.08
N LEU A 580 6.26 -25.05 7.60
CA LEU A 580 5.18 -24.90 8.56
C LEU A 580 5.67 -24.22 9.86
N LYS A 581 6.88 -24.55 10.33
CA LYS A 581 7.47 -23.89 11.50
C LYS A 581 7.81 -22.43 11.23
N ALA A 582 8.31 -22.10 10.04
CA ALA A 582 8.60 -20.72 9.64
C ALA A 582 7.32 -19.87 9.59
N LEU A 583 6.23 -20.38 8.99
CA LEU A 583 4.93 -19.71 9.00
C LEU A 583 4.40 -19.49 10.41
N ARG A 584 4.43 -20.53 11.27
CA ARG A 584 4.01 -20.41 12.67
C ARG A 584 4.84 -19.41 13.45
N HIS A 585 6.15 -19.36 13.20
CA HIS A 585 7.04 -18.36 13.81
C HIS A 585 6.58 -16.93 13.50
N ASN A 586 6.21 -16.65 12.25
CA ASN A 586 5.71 -15.34 11.84
C ASN A 586 4.35 -15.01 12.49
N LEU A 587 3.44 -15.98 12.54
CA LEU A 587 2.12 -15.81 13.18
C LEU A 587 2.23 -15.61 14.70
N ASP A 588 3.09 -16.37 15.37
CA ASP A 588 3.38 -16.21 16.80
C ASP A 588 4.03 -14.84 17.09
N TYR A 589 4.94 -14.40 16.21
CA TYR A 589 5.51 -13.07 16.29
C TYR A 589 4.43 -12.00 16.16
N ALA A 590 3.53 -12.09 15.17
CA ALA A 590 2.43 -11.13 14.99
C ALA A 590 1.49 -11.08 16.21
N ARG A 591 1.11 -12.24 16.76
CA ARG A 591 0.28 -12.32 17.98
C ARG A 591 0.93 -11.63 19.18
N SER A 592 2.25 -11.62 19.27
CA SER A 592 3.00 -10.96 20.36
C SER A 592 3.08 -9.42 20.27
N ARG A 593 2.50 -8.79 19.24
CA ARG A 593 2.57 -7.34 19.02
C ARG A 593 1.23 -6.64 19.28
N SER A 594 1.30 -5.37 19.65
CA SER A 594 0.12 -4.49 19.70
C SER A 594 -0.25 -4.03 18.28
N LEU A 595 -1.11 -4.81 17.62
CA LEU A 595 -1.58 -4.59 16.25
C LEU A 595 -3.09 -4.29 16.21
N THR A 596 -3.54 -3.77 15.07
CA THR A 596 -4.96 -3.70 14.69
C THR A 596 -5.17 -4.66 13.51
N PRO A 597 -5.68 -5.89 13.76
CA PRO A 597 -5.89 -6.87 12.71
C PRO A 597 -7.07 -6.49 11.80
N VAL A 598 -6.86 -6.60 10.49
CA VAL A 598 -7.87 -6.35 9.45
C VAL A 598 -7.86 -7.46 8.40
N THR A 599 -8.97 -7.60 7.68
CA THR A 599 -9.03 -8.50 6.51
C THR A 599 -8.27 -7.91 5.33
N THR A 600 -7.94 -8.74 4.34
CA THR A 600 -7.18 -8.28 3.16
C THR A 600 -7.98 -7.27 2.34
N SER A 601 -9.29 -7.47 2.17
CA SER A 601 -10.17 -6.51 1.48
C SER A 601 -10.23 -5.15 2.18
N GLN A 602 -10.24 -5.14 3.53
CA GLN A 602 -10.22 -3.90 4.31
C GLN A 602 -8.90 -3.17 4.15
N PHE A 603 -7.76 -3.88 4.18
CA PHE A 603 -6.47 -3.27 3.89
C PHE A 603 -6.44 -2.65 2.49
N ALA A 604 -6.88 -3.39 1.46
CA ALA A 604 -6.94 -2.89 0.09
C ALA A 604 -7.80 -1.61 -0.01
N SER A 605 -8.94 -1.58 0.69
CA SER A 605 -9.82 -0.39 0.75
C SER A 605 -9.19 0.80 1.47
N ILE A 606 -8.44 0.56 2.57
CA ILE A 606 -7.69 1.62 3.29
C ILE A 606 -6.64 2.23 2.37
N THR A 607 -5.88 1.39 1.66
CA THR A 607 -4.83 1.81 0.74
C THR A 607 -5.40 2.58 -0.45
N ALA A 608 -6.49 2.10 -1.05
CA ALA A 608 -7.21 2.84 -2.10
C ALA A 608 -7.68 4.22 -1.60
N GLY A 609 -8.22 4.29 -0.38
CA GLY A 609 -8.56 5.56 0.27
C GLY A 609 -7.37 6.50 0.43
N ALA A 610 -6.20 5.99 0.83
CA ALA A 610 -4.97 6.78 0.93
C ALA A 610 -4.52 7.38 -0.42
N MET A 611 -4.71 6.64 -1.51
CA MET A 611 -4.37 7.09 -2.87
C MET A 611 -5.25 8.26 -3.33
N VAL A 612 -6.56 8.23 -3.04
CA VAL A 612 -7.53 9.18 -3.59
C VAL A 612 -7.97 10.29 -2.63
N ALA A 613 -7.62 10.21 -1.35
CA ALA A 613 -7.97 11.23 -0.36
C ALA A 613 -7.55 12.65 -0.78
N ARG A 614 -8.42 13.63 -0.56
CA ARG A 614 -8.14 15.04 -0.84
C ARG A 614 -8.00 15.78 0.48
N LEU A 615 -6.96 16.61 0.57
CA LEU A 615 -6.60 17.32 1.79
C LEU A 615 -6.76 18.81 1.52
N TYR A 616 -7.45 19.52 2.40
CA TYR A 616 -7.65 20.96 2.29
C TYR A 616 -7.11 21.63 3.54
N SER A 617 -6.31 22.69 3.33
CA SER A 617 -5.94 23.59 4.41
C SER A 617 -7.05 24.62 4.60
N GLU A 618 -7.70 24.61 5.77
CA GLU A 618 -8.75 25.57 6.12
C GLU A 618 -8.24 26.75 6.97
N GLY A 619 -6.93 26.77 7.22
CA GLY A 619 -6.23 27.77 8.02
C GLY A 619 -4.97 27.18 8.65
N PRO A 620 -4.21 27.98 9.43
CA PRO A 620 -3.10 27.46 10.20
C PRO A 620 -3.56 26.32 11.10
N ASP A 621 -2.90 25.16 11.00
CA ASP A 621 -3.18 23.98 11.82
C ASP A 621 -4.62 23.45 11.73
N LEU A 622 -5.36 23.75 10.65
CA LEU A 622 -6.73 23.27 10.42
C LEU A 622 -6.86 22.57 9.08
N TRP A 623 -7.28 21.30 9.12
CA TRP A 623 -7.29 20.42 7.95
C TRP A 623 -8.64 19.75 7.77
N ARG A 624 -9.15 19.75 6.53
CA ARG A 624 -10.28 18.93 6.12
C ARG A 624 -9.81 17.81 5.21
N VAL A 625 -10.32 16.61 5.44
CA VAL A 625 -10.11 15.45 4.57
C VAL A 625 -11.41 15.16 3.82
N GLU A 626 -11.34 14.93 2.52
CA GLU A 626 -12.48 14.46 1.71
C GLU A 626 -12.05 13.23 0.90
N ASN A 627 -13.01 12.47 0.38
CA ASN A 627 -12.77 11.29 -0.46
C ASN A 627 -11.83 10.26 0.18
N HIS A 628 -11.83 10.14 1.51
CA HIS A 628 -10.89 9.27 2.21
C HIS A 628 -11.31 7.80 2.22
N GLY A 629 -12.55 7.49 1.85
CA GLY A 629 -13.07 6.12 1.84
C GLY A 629 -12.85 5.46 3.20
N ASN A 630 -12.18 4.31 3.22
CA ASN A 630 -11.88 3.58 4.45
C ASN A 630 -10.58 4.02 5.15
N LEU A 631 -9.85 5.02 4.63
CA LEU A 631 -8.68 5.57 5.30
C LEU A 631 -9.08 6.07 6.70
N GLY A 632 -8.48 5.46 7.72
CA GLY A 632 -8.78 5.75 9.13
C GLY A 632 -7.71 6.52 9.88
N THR A 633 -6.61 6.92 9.22
CA THR A 633 -5.51 7.62 9.89
C THR A 633 -4.90 8.71 9.00
N LEU A 634 -4.68 9.88 9.60
CA LEU A 634 -3.87 10.96 9.04
C LEU A 634 -2.64 11.21 9.91
N ARG A 635 -1.45 11.27 9.30
CA ARG A 635 -0.17 11.42 9.99
C ARG A 635 0.43 12.80 9.77
N PHE A 636 0.91 13.41 10.84
CA PHE A 636 1.68 14.67 10.81
C PHE A 636 3.12 14.37 11.24
N ASP A 637 4.08 14.64 10.35
CA ASP A 637 5.50 14.40 10.59
C ASP A 637 6.13 15.56 11.36
N ASP A 638 7.19 15.29 12.12
CA ASP A 638 7.88 16.26 12.99
C ASP A 638 6.92 17.01 13.92
N ALA A 639 5.86 16.32 14.36
CA ALA A 639 4.73 16.86 15.11
C ALA A 639 4.81 16.55 16.62
N SER A 640 6.02 16.31 17.13
CA SER A 640 6.24 16.02 18.56
C SER A 640 5.69 17.11 19.49
N LEU A 641 5.65 18.36 19.02
CA LEU A 641 5.13 19.53 19.74
C LEU A 641 3.73 19.93 19.29
N LYS A 642 3.00 19.07 18.58
CA LYS A 642 1.60 19.28 18.20
C LYS A 642 0.71 18.23 18.84
N VAL A 643 -0.52 18.61 19.15
CA VAL A 643 -1.61 17.72 19.59
C VAL A 643 -2.88 18.04 18.83
N VAL A 644 -3.87 17.16 18.86
CA VAL A 644 -5.20 17.48 18.32
C VAL A 644 -5.97 18.34 19.31
N ASP A 645 -6.48 19.47 18.84
CA ASP A 645 -7.47 20.30 19.52
C ASP A 645 -8.83 19.62 19.36
N MET A 646 -9.14 18.71 20.30
CA MET A 646 -10.36 17.91 20.27
C MET A 646 -11.64 18.76 20.21
N PRO A 647 -11.80 19.86 20.98
CA PRO A 647 -12.98 20.73 20.89
C PRO A 647 -13.22 21.37 19.52
N ARG A 648 -12.16 21.62 18.75
CA ARG A 648 -12.24 22.22 17.41
C ARG A 648 -12.23 21.20 16.27
N SER A 649 -12.07 19.92 16.58
CA SER A 649 -12.03 18.83 15.60
C SER A 649 -13.37 18.12 15.47
N GLN A 650 -13.65 17.56 14.30
CA GLN A 650 -14.86 16.80 13.99
C GLN A 650 -14.50 15.50 13.26
N GLY A 651 -15.14 14.39 13.60
CA GLY A 651 -14.79 13.08 13.03
C GLY A 651 -13.43 12.53 13.47
N VAL A 652 -12.88 13.01 14.59
CA VAL A 652 -11.64 12.50 15.19
C VAL A 652 -11.96 11.58 16.38
N LEU A 653 -11.46 10.35 16.33
CA LEU A 653 -11.55 9.37 17.41
C LEU A 653 -10.55 9.68 18.52
N GLY A 654 -9.33 10.03 18.11
CA GLY A 654 -8.23 10.42 18.99
C GLY A 654 -6.91 10.44 18.25
N TYR A 655 -5.80 10.36 18.99
CA TYR A 655 -4.47 10.49 18.42
C TYR A 655 -3.39 9.84 19.28
N ARG A 656 -2.25 9.56 18.65
CA ARG A 656 -1.07 8.99 19.30
C ARG A 656 0.22 9.56 18.72
N HIS A 657 1.14 9.96 19.60
CA HIS A 657 2.52 10.22 19.20
C HIS A 657 3.29 8.92 19.05
N TYR A 658 3.97 8.75 17.93
CA TYR A 658 4.83 7.61 17.68
C TYR A 658 5.99 7.99 16.76
N GLN A 659 7.22 7.73 17.18
CA GLN A 659 8.46 7.99 16.42
C GLN A 659 8.51 9.41 15.78
N GLY A 660 8.27 10.46 16.59
CA GLY A 660 8.33 11.85 16.12
C GLY A 660 7.09 12.36 15.37
N SER A 661 6.14 11.48 15.05
CA SER A 661 4.93 11.82 14.30
C SER A 661 3.68 11.76 15.17
N LEU A 662 2.67 12.54 14.80
CA LEU A 662 1.33 12.52 15.37
C LEU A 662 0.39 11.74 14.42
N TYR A 663 -0.12 10.61 14.87
CA TYR A 663 -1.10 9.79 14.15
C TYR A 663 -2.49 10.14 14.67
N VAL A 664 -3.35 10.69 13.81
CA VAL A 664 -4.73 11.07 14.14
C VAL A 664 -5.68 10.02 13.59
N ALA A 665 -6.42 9.35 14.49
CA ALA A 665 -7.40 8.34 14.13
C ALA A 665 -8.74 9.00 13.76
N LEU A 666 -9.25 8.68 12.58
CA LEU A 666 -10.47 9.25 12.00
C LEU A 666 -11.65 8.29 12.19
N ASP A 667 -12.82 8.85 12.41
CA ASP A 667 -14.08 8.10 12.42
C ASP A 667 -14.54 7.89 10.98
N SER A 668 -14.47 6.66 10.50
CA SER A 668 -14.85 6.31 9.13
C SER A 668 -16.33 6.53 8.81
N SER A 669 -17.18 6.80 9.82
CA SER A 669 -18.58 7.17 9.61
C SER A 669 -18.79 8.66 9.28
N VAL A 670 -17.74 9.48 9.37
CA VAL A 670 -17.76 10.91 9.05
C VAL A 670 -17.08 11.13 7.71
N ASP A 671 -17.82 11.60 6.71
CA ASP A 671 -17.33 11.77 5.31
C ASP A 671 -16.26 12.87 5.16
N LYS A 672 -16.33 13.91 6.00
CA LYS A 672 -15.48 15.10 5.91
C LYS A 672 -14.89 15.49 7.27
N PRO A 673 -14.00 14.68 7.85
CA PRO A 673 -13.43 14.99 9.15
C PRO A 673 -12.59 16.28 9.09
N ILE A 674 -12.67 17.06 10.17
CA ILE A 674 -11.92 18.30 10.38
C ILE A 674 -10.96 18.08 11.54
N ILE A 675 -9.69 18.35 11.32
CA ILE A 675 -8.61 18.15 12.29
C ILE A 675 -8.01 19.51 12.59
N ALA A 676 -8.21 19.97 13.82
CA ALA A 676 -7.54 21.15 14.36
C ALA A 676 -6.34 20.70 15.21
N LEU A 677 -5.17 21.29 15.00
CA LEU A 677 -4.00 21.08 15.84
C LEU A 677 -3.80 22.26 16.81
N ALA A 678 -3.19 21.97 17.94
CA ALA A 678 -2.72 22.94 18.92
C ALA A 678 -1.26 22.68 19.28
N GLU A 679 -0.59 23.72 19.80
CA GLU A 679 0.74 23.60 20.36
C GLU A 679 0.74 22.72 21.61
N ASN A 680 1.82 21.95 21.80
CA ASN A 680 2.04 21.11 22.95
C ASN A 680 3.38 21.48 23.60
N THR A 681 3.35 21.75 24.90
CA THR A 681 4.54 22.12 25.69
C THR A 681 5.35 20.91 26.14
N THR A 682 4.78 19.70 26.08
CA THR A 682 5.45 18.47 26.54
C THR A 682 5.44 17.40 25.44
N PRO A 683 6.52 17.26 24.67
CA PRO A 683 6.56 16.29 23.57
C PRO A 683 6.40 14.86 24.08
N HIS A 684 5.70 14.05 23.29
CA HIS A 684 5.50 12.61 23.53
C HIS A 684 4.75 12.24 24.82
N ARG A 685 4.22 13.20 25.56
CA ARG A 685 3.33 12.94 26.71
C ARG A 685 1.87 12.92 26.28
N ILE A 686 1.12 11.99 26.86
CA ILE A 686 -0.33 12.00 26.82
C ILE A 686 -0.78 13.28 27.51
N THR A 687 -1.54 14.12 26.81
CA THR A 687 -1.97 15.42 27.34
C THR A 687 -3.25 15.28 28.14
N ASP A 688 -3.43 16.20 29.08
CA ASP A 688 -4.71 16.27 29.80
C ASP A 688 -5.84 16.62 28.84
N ALA A 689 -6.93 15.90 29.01
CA ALA A 689 -8.04 15.93 28.08
C ALA A 689 -9.21 16.65 28.73
N LYS A 690 -9.76 17.67 28.04
CA LYS A 690 -11.08 18.21 28.41
C LYS A 690 -12.22 17.33 27.92
N MET A 691 -11.95 16.52 26.89
CA MET A 691 -12.89 15.57 26.30
C MET A 691 -12.17 14.24 26.03
N PRO A 692 -12.80 13.09 26.27
CA PRO A 692 -12.12 11.81 26.10
C PRO A 692 -11.71 11.55 24.64
N TYR A 693 -10.57 10.90 24.45
CA TYR A 693 -10.06 10.55 23.14
C TYR A 693 -9.37 9.17 23.14
N LEU A 694 -9.42 8.50 21.99
CA LEU A 694 -8.77 7.21 21.79
C LEU A 694 -7.25 7.38 21.68
N ILE A 695 -6.49 6.70 22.51
CA ILE A 695 -5.02 6.62 22.38
C ILE A 695 -4.69 5.53 21.35
N ASP A 696 -5.19 4.32 21.57
CA ASP A 696 -5.16 3.25 20.57
C ASP A 696 -6.14 2.11 20.88
N ALA A 697 -6.44 1.30 19.88
CA ALA A 697 -7.27 0.11 20.01
C ALA A 697 -6.84 -1.01 19.05
N ARG A 698 -6.96 -2.26 19.52
CA ARG A 698 -6.85 -3.46 18.67
C ARG A 698 -8.03 -3.59 17.71
N TRP A 699 -9.22 -3.14 18.13
CA TRP A 699 -10.41 -3.11 17.30
C TRP A 699 -10.55 -1.76 16.58
N TRP A 700 -11.19 -1.76 15.43
CA TRP A 700 -11.57 -0.52 14.74
C TRP A 700 -12.80 0.08 15.44
N VAL A 701 -12.76 1.40 15.61
CA VAL A 701 -13.80 2.19 16.29
C VAL A 701 -14.46 3.11 15.27
N SER A 702 -15.77 3.30 15.37
CA SER A 702 -16.55 4.16 14.47
C SER A 702 -17.80 4.66 15.18
N LYS A 703 -18.49 5.64 14.58
CA LYS A 703 -19.74 6.22 15.11
C LYS A 703 -19.60 6.72 16.54
N LEU A 704 -18.49 7.39 16.84
CA LEU A 704 -18.18 7.87 18.18
C LEU A 704 -19.07 9.06 18.55
N GLN A 705 -19.82 8.89 19.63
CA GLN A 705 -20.63 9.89 20.29
C GLN A 705 -20.01 10.19 21.65
N ARG A 706 -19.92 11.48 21.98
CA ARG A 706 -19.48 11.96 23.30
C ARG A 706 -20.67 12.62 23.97
N GLU A 707 -21.09 12.10 25.11
CA GLU A 707 -22.22 12.61 25.88
C GLU A 707 -21.67 13.27 27.15
N GLY A 708 -21.69 14.60 27.22
CA GLY A 708 -21.04 15.36 28.28
C GLY A 708 -19.53 15.12 28.35
N ASP A 709 -18.95 15.29 29.54
CA ASP A 709 -17.48 15.28 29.71
C ASP A 709 -16.91 13.88 29.86
N ALA A 710 -17.69 12.88 30.30
CA ALA A 710 -17.15 11.58 30.73
C ALA A 710 -17.92 10.35 30.20
N GLN A 711 -18.83 10.53 29.23
CA GLN A 711 -19.57 9.42 28.64
C GLN A 711 -19.28 9.28 27.14
N LEU A 712 -19.09 8.05 26.70
CA LEU A 712 -18.79 7.70 25.31
C LEU A 712 -19.71 6.59 24.86
N ARG A 713 -20.16 6.67 23.60
CA ARG A 713 -20.83 5.58 22.92
C ARG A 713 -20.28 5.42 21.52
N PHE A 714 -19.94 4.20 21.11
CA PHE A 714 -19.36 3.95 19.79
C PHE A 714 -19.62 2.53 19.30
N ALA A 715 -19.48 2.34 17.99
CA ALA A 715 -19.43 1.01 17.38
C ALA A 715 -17.97 0.54 17.30
N ALA A 716 -17.74 -0.73 17.62
CA ALA A 716 -16.44 -1.36 17.48
C ALA A 716 -16.54 -2.73 16.81
N ARG A 717 -15.51 -3.14 16.08
CA ARG A 717 -15.41 -4.48 15.49
C ARG A 717 -13.92 -4.85 15.33
N GLY A 718 -13.60 -6.14 15.34
CA GLY A 718 -12.21 -6.60 15.15
C GLY A 718 -11.99 -8.05 15.55
N PHE A 719 -10.73 -8.47 15.57
CA PHE A 719 -10.31 -9.85 15.83
C PHE A 719 -9.51 -9.99 17.13
N GLY A 720 -9.69 -11.12 17.82
CA GLY A 720 -9.13 -11.34 19.16
C GLY A 720 -9.78 -10.45 20.22
N GLU A 721 -9.17 -10.37 21.40
CA GLU A 721 -9.67 -9.54 22.50
C GLU A 721 -9.63 -8.04 22.15
N GLY A 722 -10.63 -7.29 22.62
CA GLY A 722 -10.84 -5.89 22.30
C GLY A 722 -10.04 -4.95 23.18
N GLU A 723 -8.71 -5.06 23.14
CA GLU A 723 -7.84 -4.18 23.92
C GLU A 723 -7.93 -2.72 23.43
N MET A 724 -8.22 -1.79 24.35
CA MET A 724 -8.37 -0.36 24.05
C MET A 724 -7.78 0.50 25.16
N ARG A 725 -7.26 1.67 24.78
CA ARG A 725 -6.79 2.70 25.70
C ARG A 725 -7.40 4.04 25.35
N TRP A 726 -8.09 4.64 26.32
CA TRP A 726 -8.71 5.95 26.22
C TRP A 726 -8.11 6.89 27.25
N LYS A 727 -7.81 8.13 26.85
CA LYS A 727 -7.56 9.19 27.83
C LYS A 727 -8.90 9.79 28.21
N MET A 728 -9.25 9.70 29.49
CA MET A 728 -10.51 10.24 30.01
C MET A 728 -10.33 11.69 30.45
N SER A 729 -11.44 12.43 30.51
CA SER A 729 -11.45 13.83 30.97
C SER A 729 -11.26 13.95 32.49
N GLN A 730 -11.69 12.95 33.24
CA GLN A 730 -11.59 12.89 34.69
C GLN A 730 -11.13 11.48 35.12
N PRO A 731 -10.17 11.36 36.05
CA PRO A 731 -9.85 10.09 36.67
C PRO A 731 -11.04 9.53 37.46
N GLY A 732 -11.22 8.22 37.47
CA GLY A 732 -12.34 7.60 38.18
C GLY A 732 -12.57 6.14 37.84
N LEU A 733 -13.63 5.59 38.43
CA LEU A 733 -14.15 4.26 38.12
C LEU A 733 -15.15 4.39 36.97
N TYR A 734 -14.92 3.68 35.87
CA TYR A 734 -15.79 3.68 34.70
C TYR A 734 -16.47 2.32 34.51
N TYR A 735 -17.72 2.36 34.07
CA TYR A 735 -18.52 1.21 33.66
C TYR A 735 -18.47 1.11 32.14
N ILE A 736 -18.05 -0.05 31.63
CA ILE A 736 -17.92 -0.32 30.20
C ILE A 736 -18.94 -1.38 29.85
N THR A 737 -19.96 -0.99 29.07
CA THR A 737 -21.00 -1.90 28.62
C THR A 737 -20.77 -2.26 27.15
N MET A 738 -20.70 -3.54 26.84
CA MET A 738 -20.64 -4.06 25.48
C MET A 738 -21.97 -4.76 25.14
N GLU A 739 -22.59 -4.36 24.03
CA GLU A 739 -23.88 -4.89 23.59
C GLU A 739 -23.83 -5.39 22.15
N THR A 740 -24.47 -6.54 21.92
CA THR A 740 -24.78 -7.04 20.58
C THR A 740 -26.29 -7.14 20.41
N PRO A 741 -26.94 -6.14 19.79
CA PRO A 741 -28.38 -6.17 19.55
C PRO A 741 -28.83 -7.43 18.80
N ALA A 742 -27.97 -7.93 17.90
CA ALA A 742 -28.24 -9.12 17.08
C ALA A 742 -28.20 -10.45 17.86
N GLN A 743 -27.59 -10.51 19.05
CA GLN A 743 -27.42 -11.75 19.84
C GLN A 743 -28.05 -11.66 21.24
N ASN A 744 -28.78 -10.57 21.53
CA ASN A 744 -29.39 -10.30 22.84
C ASN A 744 -28.42 -10.51 24.01
N TRP A 745 -27.18 -10.02 23.84
CA TRP A 745 -26.10 -10.23 24.77
C TRP A 745 -25.52 -8.88 25.22
N ARG A 746 -25.26 -8.78 26.53
CA ARG A 746 -24.71 -7.61 27.21
C ARG A 746 -23.66 -8.08 28.21
N GLU A 747 -22.52 -7.39 28.23
CA GLU A 747 -21.47 -7.57 29.23
C GLU A 747 -21.09 -6.21 29.79
N GLU A 748 -20.78 -6.17 31.08
CA GLU A 748 -20.41 -4.95 31.78
C GLU A 748 -19.16 -5.20 32.62
N VAL A 749 -18.17 -4.30 32.50
CA VAL A 749 -16.91 -4.38 33.24
C VAL A 749 -16.64 -3.03 33.90
N GLN A 750 -16.16 -3.07 35.14
CA GLN A 750 -15.72 -1.88 35.87
C GLN A 750 -14.21 -1.74 35.79
N VAL A 751 -13.74 -0.57 35.39
CA VAL A 751 -12.30 -0.31 35.20
C VAL A 751 -11.94 1.04 35.79
N GLN A 752 -10.92 1.06 36.65
CA GLN A 752 -10.36 2.27 37.24
C GLN A 752 -9.32 2.86 36.29
N THR A 753 -9.34 4.18 36.09
CA THR A 753 -8.24 4.86 35.38
C THR A 753 -6.94 4.81 36.15
N ASP A 754 -5.81 4.78 35.44
CA ASP A 754 -4.50 4.97 36.07
C ASP A 754 -4.27 6.41 36.59
N ALA A 755 -3.09 6.66 37.17
CA ALA A 755 -2.73 7.98 37.69
C ALA A 755 -2.65 9.09 36.61
N LEU A 756 -2.57 8.72 35.34
CA LEU A 756 -2.58 9.63 34.20
C LEU A 756 -3.99 9.78 33.61
N GLY A 757 -5.03 9.21 34.24
CA GLY A 757 -6.41 9.26 33.73
C GLY A 757 -6.63 8.39 32.48
N ILE A 758 -5.77 7.40 32.25
CA ILE A 758 -5.92 6.45 31.13
C ILE A 758 -6.81 5.30 31.58
N LEU A 759 -7.87 5.06 30.81
CA LEU A 759 -8.73 3.90 30.91
C LEU A 759 -8.23 2.82 29.96
N HIS A 760 -7.64 1.75 30.51
CA HIS A 760 -7.14 0.60 29.76
C HIS A 760 -7.95 -0.64 30.11
N PHE A 761 -8.54 -1.27 29.09
CA PHE A 761 -9.37 -2.46 29.27
C PHE A 761 -9.24 -3.41 28.07
N SER A 762 -9.68 -4.65 28.28
CA SER A 762 -9.78 -5.68 27.25
C SER A 762 -11.17 -6.32 27.33
N LEU A 763 -11.83 -6.45 26.18
CA LEU A 763 -13.16 -7.08 26.07
C LEU A 763 -13.04 -8.46 25.40
N PRO A 764 -13.90 -9.43 25.73
CA PRO A 764 -13.83 -10.76 25.12
C PRO A 764 -13.95 -10.75 23.59
N ALA A 765 -13.28 -11.70 22.94
CA ALA A 765 -13.18 -11.83 21.49
C ALA A 765 -14.51 -12.21 20.79
N ARG A 766 -15.46 -11.26 20.73
CA ARG A 766 -16.82 -11.47 20.18
C ARG A 766 -17.25 -10.42 19.16
N ALA A 767 -16.42 -9.39 18.91
CA ALA A 767 -16.79 -8.26 18.07
C ALA A 767 -16.49 -8.43 16.58
N ILE A 768 -16.28 -9.65 16.06
CA ILE A 768 -16.06 -9.86 14.61
C ILE A 768 -17.29 -9.43 13.79
N ASP A 769 -18.50 -9.58 14.34
CA ASP A 769 -19.76 -9.14 13.70
C ASP A 769 -20.15 -7.70 14.09
N GLY A 770 -19.36 -7.07 14.96
CA GLY A 770 -19.57 -5.74 15.52
C GLY A 770 -20.41 -5.67 16.79
N VAL A 771 -20.06 -4.69 17.62
CA VAL A 771 -20.63 -4.41 18.94
C VAL A 771 -20.88 -2.91 19.09
N THR A 772 -21.80 -2.56 19.99
CA THR A 772 -21.89 -1.20 20.54
C THR A 772 -21.23 -1.19 21.91
N ILE A 773 -20.40 -0.20 22.18
CA ILE A 773 -19.74 -0.01 23.47
C ILE A 773 -20.18 1.33 24.05
N SER A 774 -20.57 1.33 25.32
CA SER A 774 -20.82 2.53 26.13
C SER A 774 -19.82 2.56 27.28
N ILE A 775 -19.25 3.74 27.57
CA ILE A 775 -18.35 3.99 28.69
C ILE A 775 -18.93 5.12 29.52
N GLU A 776 -19.15 4.90 30.82
CA GLU A 776 -19.80 5.85 31.71
C GLU A 776 -19.03 5.97 33.04
N LEU A 777 -18.90 7.19 33.55
CA LEU A 777 -18.29 7.44 34.86
C LEU A 777 -19.24 6.98 35.98
N GLY A 778 -18.74 6.16 36.91
CA GLY A 778 -19.48 5.74 38.09
C GLY A 778 -19.82 6.90 39.01
N GLN A 779 -21.02 6.90 39.60
CA GLN A 779 -21.33 7.84 40.67
C GLN A 779 -20.47 7.52 41.90
N PRO A 780 -19.90 8.54 42.58
CA PRO A 780 -19.23 8.31 43.85
C PRO A 780 -20.26 7.73 44.83
N LEU A 781 -19.91 6.61 45.49
CA LEU A 781 -20.67 6.12 46.64
C LEU A 781 -20.83 7.28 47.62
N GLN A 782 -22.07 7.74 47.84
CA GLN A 782 -22.34 8.66 48.94
C GLN A 782 -21.82 7.99 50.22
N PRO A 783 -20.95 8.64 51.02
CA PRO A 783 -20.60 8.10 52.32
C PRO A 783 -21.90 7.95 53.10
N ALA A 784 -22.17 6.73 53.58
CA ALA A 784 -23.34 6.43 54.37
C ALA A 784 -23.49 7.49 55.46
N ALA A 785 -24.63 8.19 55.47
CA ALA A 785 -24.95 9.14 56.50
C ALA A 785 -24.81 8.43 57.86
N ASN A 786 -23.87 8.90 58.68
CA ASN A 786 -23.72 8.43 60.05
C ASN A 786 -25.06 8.65 60.78
N SER A 787 -25.77 7.57 61.06
CA SER A 787 -26.88 7.56 62.01
C SER A 787 -26.36 7.98 63.39
N PRO A 788 -27.04 8.92 64.09
CA PRO A 788 -26.62 9.34 65.42
C PRO A 788 -27.16 8.39 66.51
N HIS A 789 -26.37 8.25 67.58
CA HIS A 789 -26.68 7.64 68.89
C HIS A 789 -26.75 6.11 68.93
N THR A 790 -26.16 5.42 69.91
CA THR A 790 -26.22 5.67 71.37
C THR A 790 -24.93 5.32 72.11
N GLN A 791 -24.43 6.28 72.90
CA GLN A 791 -23.62 6.06 74.10
C GLN A 791 -24.57 5.84 75.29
N GLN A 792 -24.37 4.75 76.03
CA GLN A 792 -24.72 4.45 77.44
C GLN A 792 -24.26 2.99 77.65
N ASP A 793 -23.52 2.54 78.65
CA ASP A 793 -22.91 3.07 79.88
C ASP A 793 -21.83 2.02 80.27
N ALA A 794 -20.61 2.42 80.67
CA ALA A 794 -20.09 2.48 82.05
C ALA A 794 -19.27 1.25 82.51
N ALA A 795 -17.96 1.46 82.71
CA ALA A 795 -17.16 1.12 83.90
C ALA A 795 -15.73 1.62 83.71
#